data_AF-A2DI08-F1
#
_entry.id   AF-A2DI08-F1
#
_cell.length_a   1.000
_cell.length_b   1.000
_cell.length_c   1.000
_cell.angle_alpha   90.00
_cell.angle_beta   90.00
_cell.angle_gamma   90.00
#
_symmetry.space_group_name_H-M   'P 1'
#
loop_
_entity.id
_entity.type
_entity.pdbx_description
1 polymer ?
#
loop_
_entity_poly.entity_id
_entity_poly.type
_entity_poly.pdbx_seq_one_letter_code
_entity_poly.pdbx_strand_id
1 'polypeptide(L)'
;MASLIELDRENGKFQVDGNVSDKQFYNDTRFQTLILVNCFTIGQSSFGRCINLTSITLPQELLMVGARAFSDCYKLAHIVIPDLVKSIENESFIYCSSLATVQLPTNLVSIGKNAFRSCFRLHSINLPDSIQSIGTSAFSGCNSLMINKNLPNNLEILSAGTFSNCFLLERVKIPDKIKKLDNYLFNTWKNLTEVEFGPDITEIGIYCFTDCKKLTRISNLPSVVKIGDHAFENCEELLFFNFSNEIKYIGSAAFKNCLSFVCVKFWDSGSLIRFEEYYPINLSQLTEIKSSSFQNIGRKFIHESYLDYYYIYHYYFRYYYNNYDYSNVYGYEIYIRSNVFILSEKCNSIGDYAFCGAYLFPEFNFSNSITQIGKYAFFNRTVFKFGTLPKSLKIIDENAFNGFYIWSSYRHYTYFGNLVIPSGAEKIHKNAFSYNDFINVTILDSVNSIGEAAFEFCIFNRDVYLSSLTSISKKCFYMTFFWKLLVLPDNLLVIEEMAFMHSVIDSIKLSKKLQVIGKKAFYMDVNTSNYHMWDSPPFLTEIVFPESLYLIDDYAFYDNYMLQKITFLGNNITLGYASFTNVGNRRVNSWIFRSFDYKDAVCNIKMENQNSGDIIFGNNAFSYAIINFTTDVNVNTIEKYCFYNASIFNFHLNQHCHYIKDNAFSLVYFWGSLKSIRFPDNLSTELGKSIFAYSNIENFYTFAFINIVPGMFSNSKIEDLLRNPYLKSVGNYSFFNCSELREIDLGDQLETIGNYAFSQCQKLETVTIPPTCYSIGENAFSQCPMLNITTVPQRLGEIKYQTFANCISIKSINLWYIRKINSLAFDSCIKLESIVIPDECGEVLQYSFSNCISLCSVIVGTFCKVHDNVFTNCFNLSFVYFKNNVIINDFAFKNCENITAIAICDSITINPYAFNSSLNSSLHLLYLGARKNVAINLARFVKNVTVSQAYHGKSFFNFIVNKISTEEMHQLMNDYNCGEYIEFEDIYLPPTPADPTIYRPYFNKNVLFFSFLPKL
;
A
#
# COMPACT_ATOMS: atom_id res chain seq x y z
N MET A 1 29.55 72.30 43.10
CA MET A 1 29.63 72.14 41.64
C MET A 1 31.00 72.61 41.21
N ALA A 2 31.69 71.86 40.37
CA ALA A 2 32.95 72.30 39.79
C ALA A 2 32.75 73.51 38.87
N SER A 3 33.71 74.43 38.78
CA SER A 3 33.71 75.50 37.79
C SER A 3 34.25 74.99 36.45
N LEU A 4 33.60 75.37 35.35
CA LEU A 4 34.05 75.06 33.98
C LEU A 4 34.75 76.27 33.38
N ILE A 5 35.96 76.07 32.87
CA ILE A 5 36.83 77.08 32.28
C ILE A 5 37.10 76.68 30.82
N GLU A 6 36.85 77.60 29.89
CA GLU A 6 37.14 77.42 28.46
C GLU A 6 38.64 77.71 28.22
N LEU A 7 39.37 76.75 27.64
CA LEU A 7 40.80 76.91 27.32
C LEU A 7 41.02 77.14 25.82
N ASP A 8 40.26 76.44 24.98
CA ASP A 8 40.22 76.62 23.53
C ASP A 8 38.86 76.10 23.03
N ARG A 9 38.01 77.03 22.59
CA ARG A 9 36.63 76.75 22.19
C ARG A 9 36.53 76.01 20.85
N GLU A 10 37.41 76.33 19.91
CA GLU A 10 37.36 75.79 18.54
C GLU A 10 37.75 74.30 18.55
N ASN A 11 38.74 73.94 19.37
CA ASN A 11 39.15 72.55 19.57
C ASN A 11 38.44 71.86 20.74
N GLY A 12 37.40 72.47 21.34
CA GLY A 12 36.59 71.88 22.41
C GLY A 12 37.40 71.48 23.66
N LYS A 13 38.39 72.29 24.05
CA LYS A 13 39.28 72.06 25.19
C LYS A 13 38.85 72.87 26.40
N PHE A 14 38.56 72.18 27.50
CA PHE A 14 38.06 72.78 28.74
C PHE A 14 38.82 72.28 29.98
N GLN A 15 38.84 73.10 31.02
CA GLN A 15 39.30 72.74 32.36
C GLN A 15 38.10 72.73 33.32
N VAL A 16 38.09 71.77 34.24
CA VAL A 16 37.10 71.64 35.31
C VAL A 16 37.83 71.74 36.65
N ASP A 17 37.45 72.71 37.48
CA ASP A 17 38.08 72.99 38.77
C ASP A 17 37.13 72.66 39.93
N GLY A 18 37.56 71.76 40.81
CA GLY A 18 36.80 71.25 41.96
C GLY A 18 36.01 69.97 41.70
N ASN A 19 35.36 69.46 42.75
CA ASN A 19 34.59 68.21 42.72
C ASN A 19 33.37 68.28 41.79
N VAL A 20 33.23 67.27 40.93
CA VAL A 20 32.16 67.18 39.92
C VAL A 20 30.96 66.44 40.52
N SER A 21 29.81 67.11 40.59
CA SER A 21 28.59 66.49 41.12
C SER A 21 27.90 65.56 40.09
N ASP A 22 26.99 64.72 40.57
CA ASP A 22 26.19 63.82 39.74
C ASP A 22 25.57 64.55 38.54
N LYS A 23 25.71 63.95 37.35
CA LYS A 23 25.22 64.45 36.05
C LYS A 23 25.63 65.87 35.66
N GLN A 24 26.62 66.49 36.34
CA GLN A 24 26.93 67.92 36.17
C GLN A 24 27.23 68.32 34.71
N PHE A 25 27.84 67.43 33.92
CA PHE A 25 28.11 67.62 32.49
C PHE A 25 27.55 66.47 31.63
N TYR A 26 26.44 65.87 32.06
CA TYR A 26 25.80 64.79 31.31
C TYR A 26 25.34 65.27 29.93
N ASN A 27 25.67 64.50 28.89
CA ASN A 27 25.37 64.78 27.49
C ASN A 27 25.99 66.10 26.96
N ASP A 28 27.10 66.56 27.55
CA ASP A 28 27.80 67.75 27.09
C ASP A 28 28.62 67.44 25.83
N THR A 29 28.16 67.94 24.68
CA THR A 29 28.78 67.69 23.38
C THR A 29 29.96 68.63 23.09
N ARG A 30 30.28 69.58 23.97
CA ARG A 30 31.34 70.58 23.76
C ARG A 30 32.75 70.02 23.96
N PHE A 31 32.89 69.01 24.80
CA PHE A 31 34.20 68.49 25.19
C PHE A 31 34.79 67.59 24.11
N GLN A 32 35.96 67.95 23.60
CA GLN A 32 36.89 67.05 22.93
C GLN A 32 38.05 66.69 23.87
N THR A 33 38.63 67.68 24.56
CA THR A 33 39.70 67.48 25.54
C THR A 33 39.32 68.10 26.89
N LEU A 34 39.50 67.37 27.99
CA LEU A 34 39.13 67.82 29.33
C LEU A 34 40.29 67.69 30.33
N ILE A 35 40.52 68.70 31.17
CA ILE A 35 41.53 68.68 32.24
C ILE A 35 40.85 68.94 33.58
N LEU A 36 40.96 68.01 34.54
CA LEU A 36 40.43 68.19 35.90
C LEU A 36 41.55 68.65 36.84
N VAL A 37 41.27 69.69 37.63
CA VAL A 37 42.15 70.19 38.71
C VAL A 37 41.37 70.31 40.01
N ASN A 38 42.05 70.16 41.16
CA ASN A 38 41.45 70.23 42.51
C ASN A 38 40.21 69.31 42.72
N CYS A 39 40.10 68.21 41.95
CA CYS A 39 38.94 67.33 41.92
C CYS A 39 39.26 65.99 42.60
N PHE A 40 38.71 65.79 43.79
CA PHE A 40 38.81 64.56 44.58
C PHE A 40 37.73 63.53 44.22
N THR A 41 36.59 63.96 43.67
CA THR A 41 35.46 63.08 43.34
C THR A 41 34.78 63.45 42.01
N ILE A 42 34.46 62.42 41.22
CA ILE A 42 33.57 62.52 40.05
C ILE A 42 32.27 61.77 40.38
N GLY A 43 31.15 62.46 40.35
CA GLY A 43 29.83 61.92 40.66
C GLY A 43 29.26 60.94 39.62
N GLN A 44 28.08 60.42 39.92
CA GLN A 44 27.37 59.48 39.06
C GLN A 44 26.99 60.15 37.72
N SER A 45 27.33 59.50 36.60
CA SER A 45 26.99 59.97 35.25
C SER A 45 27.51 61.36 34.89
N SER A 46 28.50 61.90 35.61
CA SER A 46 28.95 63.30 35.46
C SER A 46 29.42 63.69 34.07
N PHE A 47 30.02 62.79 33.30
CA PHE A 47 30.43 62.96 31.90
C PHE A 47 29.79 61.91 30.98
N GLY A 48 28.68 61.29 31.40
CA GLY A 48 27.98 60.31 30.58
C GLY A 48 27.42 60.97 29.31
N ARG A 49 27.54 60.33 28.14
CA ARG A 49 27.17 60.84 26.81
C ARG A 49 27.95 62.08 26.36
N CYS A 50 29.16 62.31 26.86
CA CYS A 50 30.11 63.26 26.26
C CYS A 50 30.68 62.69 24.95
N ILE A 51 29.83 62.52 23.92
CA ILE A 51 30.11 61.77 22.68
C ILE A 51 31.30 62.29 21.85
N ASN A 52 31.75 63.52 22.11
CA ASN A 52 32.89 64.13 21.44
C ASN A 52 34.21 63.99 22.19
N LEU A 53 34.20 63.55 23.46
CA LEU A 53 35.37 63.48 24.32
C LEU A 53 36.37 62.46 23.78
N THR A 54 37.56 62.90 23.39
CA THR A 54 38.66 62.05 22.89
C THR A 54 39.71 61.80 23.98
N SER A 55 39.94 62.77 24.87
CA SER A 55 40.99 62.74 25.89
C SER A 55 40.55 63.44 27.19
N ILE A 56 40.95 62.88 28.33
CA ILE A 56 40.77 63.46 29.66
C ILE A 56 42.03 63.30 30.52
N THR A 57 42.39 64.35 31.27
CA THR A 57 43.44 64.32 32.30
C THR A 57 42.77 64.37 33.68
N LEU A 58 43.07 63.38 34.52
CA LEU A 58 42.59 63.27 35.90
C LEU A 58 43.69 63.69 36.90
N PRO A 59 43.36 64.36 38.03
CA PRO A 59 44.32 64.76 39.05
C PRO A 59 44.75 63.56 39.91
N GLN A 60 45.96 63.59 40.47
CA GLN A 60 46.51 62.45 41.22
C GLN A 60 45.79 62.20 42.55
N GLU A 61 45.16 63.24 43.08
CA GLU A 61 44.40 63.26 44.34
C GLU A 61 42.98 62.67 44.20
N LEU A 62 42.60 62.20 43.01
CA LEU A 62 41.26 61.65 42.74
C LEU A 62 41.01 60.36 43.53
N LEU A 63 39.99 60.37 44.37
CA LEU A 63 39.62 59.25 45.25
C LEU A 63 38.52 58.35 44.64
N MET A 64 37.63 58.93 43.82
CA MET A 64 36.40 58.25 43.38
C MET A 64 35.96 58.63 41.96
N VAL A 65 35.62 57.62 41.17
CA VAL A 65 34.94 57.73 39.86
C VAL A 65 33.58 57.04 39.98
N GLY A 66 32.50 57.83 40.03
CA GLY A 66 31.14 57.33 40.25
C GLY A 66 30.57 56.50 39.10
N ALA A 67 29.50 55.75 39.40
CA ALA A 67 28.86 54.88 38.43
C ALA A 67 28.44 55.64 37.16
N ARG A 68 28.61 55.01 35.98
CA ARG A 68 28.35 55.61 34.65
C ARG A 68 29.12 56.92 34.37
N ALA A 69 30.17 57.28 35.12
CA ALA A 69 30.84 58.58 35.00
C ALA A 69 31.22 58.96 33.56
N PHE A 70 31.67 58.00 32.74
CA PHE A 70 32.05 58.17 31.34
C PHE A 70 31.26 57.25 30.39
N SER A 71 30.06 56.81 30.78
CA SER A 71 29.19 55.98 29.93
C SER A 71 28.92 56.65 28.57
N ASP A 72 28.84 55.91 27.47
CA ASP A 72 28.55 56.42 26.12
C ASP A 72 29.58 57.46 25.58
N CYS A 73 30.80 57.52 26.13
CA CYS A 73 31.89 58.34 25.59
C CYS A 73 32.54 57.69 24.36
N TYR A 74 31.79 57.60 23.25
CA TYR A 74 32.13 56.79 22.07
C TYR A 74 33.50 57.08 21.44
N LYS A 75 34.05 58.29 21.61
CA LYS A 75 35.35 58.73 21.07
C LYS A 75 36.53 58.68 22.05
N LEU A 76 36.30 58.38 23.33
CA LEU A 76 37.38 58.38 24.34
C LEU A 76 38.37 57.26 24.01
N ALA A 77 39.63 57.61 23.74
CA ALA A 77 40.62 56.67 23.21
C ALA A 77 41.51 56.03 24.30
N HIS A 78 41.79 56.76 25.38
CA HIS A 78 42.68 56.36 26.46
C HIS A 78 42.28 57.05 27.77
N ILE A 79 42.50 56.40 28.90
CA ILE A 79 42.39 57.02 30.22
C ILE A 79 43.40 56.42 31.22
N VAL A 80 43.96 57.29 32.08
CA VAL A 80 44.78 56.92 33.23
C VAL A 80 43.94 57.14 34.49
N ILE A 81 43.72 56.09 35.27
CA ILE A 81 43.03 56.17 36.56
C ILE A 81 44.07 56.32 37.69
N PRO A 82 44.01 57.39 38.51
CA PRO A 82 44.99 57.66 39.57
C PRO A 82 45.07 56.58 40.66
N ASP A 83 46.27 56.41 41.26
CA ASP A 83 46.59 55.31 42.20
C ASP A 83 45.76 55.30 43.51
N LEU A 84 45.13 56.42 43.88
CA LEU A 84 44.27 56.50 45.06
C LEU A 84 42.87 55.89 44.85
N VAL A 85 42.42 55.71 43.60
CA VAL A 85 41.11 55.15 43.28
C VAL A 85 41.05 53.67 43.65
N LYS A 86 40.08 53.28 44.49
CA LYS A 86 39.94 51.90 45.01
C LYS A 86 38.97 51.01 44.22
N SER A 87 38.00 51.60 43.52
CA SER A 87 37.01 50.89 42.71
C SER A 87 36.80 51.56 41.36
N ILE A 88 36.52 50.78 40.32
CA ILE A 88 35.87 51.27 39.10
C ILE A 88 34.38 50.95 39.25
N GLU A 89 33.54 51.97 39.40
CA GLU A 89 32.11 51.77 39.67
C GLU A 89 31.32 51.18 38.49
N ASN A 90 30.08 50.76 38.77
CA ASN A 90 29.19 50.14 37.79
C ASN A 90 29.02 51.01 36.53
N GLU A 91 29.13 50.39 35.35
CA GLU A 91 28.92 51.01 34.03
C GLU A 91 29.81 52.24 33.74
N SER A 92 30.89 52.48 34.49
CA SER A 92 31.72 53.69 34.39
C SER A 92 32.21 54.05 32.99
N PHE A 93 32.51 53.05 32.15
CA PHE A 93 32.96 53.20 30.75
C PHE A 93 32.13 52.33 29.78
N ILE A 94 30.85 52.05 30.10
CA ILE A 94 29.98 51.29 29.20
C ILE A 94 29.85 52.00 27.84
N TYR A 95 29.95 51.25 26.75
CA TYR A 95 29.94 51.74 25.37
C TYR A 95 31.02 52.78 25.01
N CYS A 96 32.15 52.84 25.72
CA CYS A 96 33.33 53.59 25.26
C CYS A 96 34.02 52.90 24.07
N SER A 97 33.35 52.86 22.92
CA SER A 97 33.72 52.06 21.75
C SER A 97 35.12 52.33 21.20
N SER A 98 35.64 53.55 21.37
CA SER A 98 37.00 53.92 20.91
C SER A 98 38.12 53.62 21.90
N LEU A 99 37.79 53.23 23.15
CA LEU A 99 38.75 53.09 24.25
C LEU A 99 39.70 51.93 23.95
N ALA A 100 40.95 52.25 23.66
CA ALA A 100 41.97 51.29 23.22
C ALA A 100 42.78 50.71 24.40
N THR A 101 43.09 51.58 25.37
CA THR A 101 43.91 51.25 26.55
C THR A 101 43.40 51.96 27.81
N VAL A 102 43.54 51.29 28.95
CA VAL A 102 43.21 51.81 30.28
C VAL A 102 44.36 51.50 31.22
N GLN A 103 44.91 52.52 31.89
CA GLN A 103 45.84 52.31 32.99
C GLN A 103 45.05 52.28 34.31
N LEU A 104 45.08 51.13 35.00
CA LEU A 104 44.39 50.91 36.27
C LEU A 104 45.30 51.21 37.47
N PRO A 105 44.73 51.62 38.63
CA PRO A 105 45.47 51.86 39.87
C PRO A 105 46.18 50.60 40.35
N THR A 106 47.39 50.71 40.88
CA THR A 106 48.14 49.56 41.44
C THR A 106 47.43 48.87 42.60
N ASN A 107 46.63 49.64 43.36
CA ASN A 107 45.90 49.21 44.55
C ASN A 107 44.38 49.12 44.34
N LEU A 108 43.93 48.85 43.10
CA LEU A 108 42.51 48.69 42.76
C LEU A 108 41.93 47.39 43.35
N VAL A 109 40.82 47.50 44.08
CA VAL A 109 40.18 46.36 44.77
C VAL A 109 39.06 45.73 43.94
N SER A 110 38.32 46.52 43.17
CA SER A 110 37.12 46.02 42.46
C SER A 110 36.85 46.71 41.12
N ILE A 111 36.22 45.96 40.21
CA ILE A 111 35.68 46.45 38.94
C ILE A 111 34.19 46.11 38.89
N GLY A 112 33.35 47.14 38.74
CA GLY A 112 31.89 47.04 38.79
C GLY A 112 31.25 46.32 37.60
N LYS A 113 29.95 46.04 37.75
CA LYS A 113 29.09 45.46 36.71
C LYS A 113 29.12 46.33 35.45
N ASN A 114 29.24 45.69 34.29
CA ASN A 114 29.31 46.32 32.96
C ASN A 114 30.40 47.42 32.82
N ALA A 115 31.39 47.53 33.71
CA ALA A 115 32.29 48.70 33.80
C ALA A 115 32.94 49.12 32.48
N PHE A 116 33.36 48.18 31.63
CA PHE A 116 33.95 48.39 30.31
C PHE A 116 33.16 47.68 29.20
N ARG A 117 31.88 47.34 29.43
CA ARG A 117 31.09 46.59 28.46
C ARG A 117 31.01 47.31 27.11
N SER A 118 31.24 46.57 26.03
CA SER A 118 31.26 47.05 24.64
C SER A 118 32.31 48.13 24.34
N CYS A 119 33.44 48.15 25.07
CA CYS A 119 34.65 48.86 24.65
C CYS A 119 35.35 48.08 23.52
N PHE A 120 34.77 48.12 22.31
CA PHE A 120 35.18 47.23 21.20
C PHE A 120 36.67 47.28 20.84
N ARG A 121 37.32 48.45 20.97
CA ARG A 121 38.74 48.64 20.66
C ARG A 121 39.69 48.34 21.82
N LEU A 122 39.19 48.01 23.02
CA LEU A 122 40.03 47.80 24.21
C LEU A 122 40.87 46.55 24.01
N HIS A 123 42.14 46.74 23.67
CA HIS A 123 43.02 45.65 23.24
C HIS A 123 44.03 45.21 24.30
N SER A 124 44.26 46.05 25.31
CA SER A 124 45.15 45.73 26.44
C SER A 124 44.64 46.39 27.71
N ILE A 125 44.49 45.59 28.76
CA ILE A 125 44.31 46.07 30.13
C ILE A 125 45.19 45.25 31.07
N ASN A 126 45.89 45.94 31.98
CA ASN A 126 46.70 45.29 33.01
C ASN A 126 45.86 45.21 34.28
N LEU A 127 45.35 44.03 34.60
CA LEU A 127 44.63 43.77 35.86
C LEU A 127 45.66 43.57 36.99
N PRO A 128 45.71 44.44 38.02
CA PRO A 128 46.62 44.26 39.15
C PRO A 128 46.17 43.13 40.08
N ASP A 129 47.14 42.47 40.74
CA ASP A 129 46.92 41.38 41.70
C ASP A 129 46.16 41.79 42.98
N SER A 130 45.92 43.09 43.18
CA SER A 130 45.12 43.65 44.27
C SER A 130 43.60 43.50 44.08
N ILE A 131 43.13 43.18 42.86
CA ILE A 131 41.70 42.99 42.57
C ILE A 131 41.17 41.73 43.26
N GLN A 132 40.10 41.92 44.03
CA GLN A 132 39.35 40.86 44.71
C GLN A 132 38.04 40.50 43.98
N SER A 133 37.46 41.43 43.21
CA SER A 133 36.17 41.21 42.53
C SER A 133 36.06 41.88 41.15
N ILE A 134 35.47 41.15 40.19
CA ILE A 134 35.07 41.66 38.88
C ILE A 134 33.58 41.32 38.66
N GLY A 135 32.77 42.37 38.48
CA GLY A 135 31.32 42.28 38.39
C GLY A 135 30.78 41.80 37.04
N THR A 136 29.49 41.43 37.04
CA THR A 136 28.79 40.85 35.88
C THR A 136 29.04 41.63 34.59
N SER A 137 29.44 40.92 33.54
CA SER A 137 29.68 41.48 32.19
C SER A 137 30.66 42.67 32.13
N ALA A 138 31.58 42.82 33.08
CA ALA A 138 32.51 43.96 33.15
C ALA A 138 33.29 44.23 31.86
N PHE A 139 33.68 43.19 31.12
CA PHE A 139 34.41 43.27 29.84
C PHE A 139 33.63 42.64 28.67
N SER A 140 32.32 42.46 28.79
CA SER A 140 31.51 41.80 27.76
C SER A 140 31.52 42.59 26.45
N GLY A 141 31.83 41.93 25.33
CA GLY A 141 31.94 42.56 24.01
C GLY A 141 33.19 43.41 23.82
N CYS A 142 34.23 43.26 24.66
CA CYS A 142 35.56 43.80 24.38
C CYS A 142 36.28 42.90 23.37
N ASN A 143 35.81 42.90 22.12
CA ASN A 143 36.17 41.91 21.10
C ASN A 143 37.68 41.85 20.79
N SER A 144 38.41 42.96 20.96
CA SER A 144 39.87 43.06 20.77
C SER A 144 40.70 42.74 22.02
N LEU A 145 40.08 42.42 23.17
CA LEU A 145 40.77 42.34 24.46
C LEU A 145 41.78 41.18 24.52
N MET A 146 43.05 41.54 24.71
CA MET A 146 44.09 40.64 25.17
C MET A 146 44.43 40.98 26.62
N ILE A 147 44.47 39.96 27.48
CA ILE A 147 44.98 40.08 28.84
C ILE A 147 46.44 39.61 28.77
N ASN A 148 47.39 40.52 28.92
CA ASN A 148 48.84 40.22 28.77
C ASN A 148 49.43 39.40 29.96
N LYS A 149 48.59 38.93 30.86
CA LYS A 149 48.91 38.17 32.08
C LYS A 149 47.76 37.20 32.41
N ASN A 150 47.96 36.35 33.41
CA ASN A 150 46.88 35.60 34.05
C ASN A 150 45.86 36.55 34.72
N LEU A 151 44.70 36.01 35.09
CA LEU A 151 43.74 36.70 35.96
C LEU A 151 44.38 36.98 37.35
N PRO A 152 43.96 38.03 38.08
CA PRO A 152 44.54 38.41 39.37
C PRO A 152 44.54 37.28 40.40
N ASN A 153 45.66 37.04 41.08
CA ASN A 153 45.79 35.90 42.00
C ASN A 153 44.86 36.00 43.24
N ASN A 154 44.51 37.21 43.67
CA ASN A 154 43.60 37.44 44.81
C ASN A 154 42.11 37.48 44.43
N LEU A 155 41.74 37.21 43.18
CA LEU A 155 40.37 37.28 42.70
C LEU A 155 39.48 36.23 43.39
N GLU A 156 38.48 36.69 44.14
CA GLU A 156 37.52 35.85 44.87
C GLU A 156 36.16 35.78 44.16
N ILE A 157 35.80 36.83 43.41
CA ILE A 157 34.52 36.93 42.70
C ILE A 157 34.77 37.22 41.22
N LEU A 158 34.37 36.28 40.37
CA LEU A 158 34.35 36.39 38.92
C LEU A 158 32.94 36.09 38.41
N SER A 159 32.16 37.16 38.18
CA SER A 159 30.72 37.05 37.90
C SER A 159 30.37 36.63 36.46
N ALA A 160 29.11 36.25 36.27
CA ALA A 160 28.53 35.85 34.99
C ALA A 160 28.91 36.79 33.83
N GLY A 161 29.23 36.20 32.69
CA GLY A 161 29.48 36.88 31.42
C GLY A 161 30.62 37.89 31.44
N THR A 162 31.50 37.90 32.46
CA THR A 162 32.56 38.92 32.63
C THR A 162 33.36 39.16 31.35
N PHE A 163 33.75 38.09 30.64
CA PHE A 163 34.49 38.15 29.38
C PHE A 163 33.70 37.56 28.19
N SER A 164 32.37 37.59 28.27
CA SER A 164 31.51 37.10 27.19
C SER A 164 31.79 37.85 25.87
N ASN A 165 32.02 37.12 24.78
CA ASN A 165 32.42 37.64 23.45
C ASN A 165 33.84 38.25 23.36
N CYS A 166 34.79 37.89 24.23
CA CYS A 166 36.21 38.23 24.06
C CYS A 166 36.91 37.17 23.18
N PHE A 167 37.17 37.46 21.90
CA PHE A 167 37.49 36.42 20.91
C PHE A 167 38.97 36.02 20.81
N LEU A 168 39.91 36.82 21.33
CA LEU A 168 41.35 36.69 21.01
C LEU A 168 42.19 35.88 22.01
N LEU A 169 41.64 35.54 23.19
CA LEU A 169 42.41 34.88 24.24
C LEU A 169 42.64 33.39 23.93
N GLU A 170 43.90 33.02 23.69
CA GLU A 170 44.29 31.64 23.37
C GLU A 170 44.33 30.71 24.59
N ARG A 171 44.63 31.25 25.77
CA ARG A 171 44.77 30.51 27.03
C ARG A 171 44.28 31.33 28.22
N VAL A 172 43.75 30.67 29.24
CA VAL A 172 43.39 31.31 30.51
C VAL A 172 43.67 30.37 31.68
N LYS A 173 44.30 30.92 32.73
CA LYS A 173 44.40 30.30 34.06
C LYS A 173 43.37 30.92 34.99
N ILE A 174 42.56 30.09 35.63
CA ILE A 174 41.62 30.50 36.67
C ILE A 174 42.36 30.61 38.02
N PRO A 175 42.19 31.71 38.79
CA PRO A 175 42.82 31.85 40.11
C PRO A 175 42.30 30.85 41.14
N ASP A 176 43.16 30.43 42.06
CA ASP A 176 42.89 29.30 42.97
C ASP A 176 41.69 29.54 43.91
N LYS A 177 41.43 30.80 44.29
CA LYS A 177 40.30 31.19 45.17
C LYS A 177 38.92 31.08 44.51
N ILE A 178 38.83 30.89 43.19
CA ILE A 178 37.55 30.83 42.46
C ILE A 178 36.89 29.47 42.66
N LYS A 179 35.76 29.44 43.39
CA LYS A 179 35.01 28.20 43.67
C LYS A 179 34.03 27.77 42.58
N LYS A 180 33.69 28.68 41.67
CA LYS A 180 32.64 28.51 40.65
C LYS A 180 32.95 29.33 39.42
N LEU A 181 32.82 28.72 38.25
CA LEU A 181 32.74 29.44 36.98
C LEU A 181 31.26 29.78 36.74
N ASP A 182 30.94 31.07 36.68
CA ASP A 182 29.57 31.55 36.54
C ASP A 182 29.09 31.50 35.07
N ASN A 183 27.80 31.73 34.83
CA ASN A 183 27.18 31.55 33.52
C ASN A 183 27.82 32.46 32.43
N TYR A 184 27.92 31.97 31.19
CA TYR A 184 28.46 32.68 30.01
C TYR A 184 29.90 33.23 30.15
N LEU A 185 30.68 32.79 31.13
CA LEU A 185 31.94 33.45 31.52
C LEU A 185 32.99 33.54 30.39
N PHE A 186 33.17 32.47 29.63
CA PHE A 186 34.13 32.33 28.52
C PHE A 186 33.44 32.00 27.18
N ASN A 187 32.13 32.30 27.06
CA ASN A 187 31.39 31.88 25.88
C ASN A 187 31.89 32.58 24.60
N THR A 188 31.84 31.86 23.48
CA THR A 188 32.25 32.26 22.14
C THR A 188 33.74 32.61 21.97
N TRP A 189 34.63 32.18 22.88
CA TRP A 189 36.08 32.41 22.75
C TRP A 189 36.70 31.54 21.64
N LYS A 190 36.57 31.99 20.37
CA LYS A 190 36.93 31.23 19.16
C LYS A 190 38.40 30.83 19.04
N ASN A 191 39.31 31.52 19.74
CA ASN A 191 40.74 31.20 19.77
C ASN A 191 41.21 30.46 21.02
N LEU A 192 40.34 30.25 22.02
CA LEU A 192 40.72 29.53 23.24
C LEU A 192 41.11 28.09 22.91
N THR A 193 42.32 27.71 23.28
CA THR A 193 42.90 26.37 23.05
C THR A 193 43.07 25.56 24.32
N GLU A 194 43.38 26.24 25.44
CA GLU A 194 43.67 25.60 26.72
C GLU A 194 43.14 26.42 27.91
N VAL A 195 42.52 25.72 28.87
CA VAL A 195 42.05 26.28 30.15
C VAL A 195 42.72 25.54 31.30
N GLU A 196 43.39 26.29 32.18
CA GLU A 196 43.94 25.77 33.43
C GLU A 196 43.00 26.14 34.59
N PHE A 197 42.44 25.12 35.25
CA PHE A 197 41.51 25.28 36.38
C PHE A 197 42.29 25.48 37.69
N GLY A 198 41.71 26.29 38.59
CA GLY A 198 42.13 26.36 40.00
C GLY A 198 41.57 25.18 40.81
N PRO A 199 42.24 24.76 41.90
CA PRO A 199 41.91 23.54 42.64
C PRO A 199 40.55 23.55 43.34
N ASP A 200 40.00 24.72 43.68
CA ASP A 200 38.76 24.83 44.47
C ASP A 200 37.47 24.90 43.63
N ILE A 201 37.55 24.74 42.30
CA ILE A 201 36.39 24.87 41.41
C ILE A 201 35.43 23.67 41.57
N THR A 202 34.21 23.93 42.00
CA THR A 202 33.18 22.89 42.23
C THR A 202 32.02 22.93 41.24
N GLU A 203 31.78 24.06 40.57
CA GLU A 203 30.70 24.24 39.60
C GLU A 203 31.16 24.94 38.31
N ILE A 204 30.68 24.45 37.17
CA ILE A 204 30.79 25.09 35.85
C ILE A 204 29.40 25.56 35.43
N GLY A 205 29.26 26.86 35.14
CA GLY A 205 28.00 27.52 34.83
C GLY A 205 27.39 27.17 33.48
N ILE A 206 26.16 27.63 33.29
CA ILE A 206 25.40 27.49 32.05
C ILE A 206 26.08 28.31 30.95
N TYR A 207 26.23 27.73 29.75
CA TYR A 207 26.95 28.32 28.61
C TYR A 207 28.40 28.76 28.89
N CYS A 208 29.09 28.20 29.90
CA CYS A 208 30.39 28.72 30.35
C CYS A 208 31.46 28.79 29.25
N PHE A 209 31.58 27.77 28.40
CA PHE A 209 32.54 27.64 27.30
C PHE A 209 31.87 27.34 25.94
N THR A 210 30.59 27.68 25.76
CA THR A 210 29.88 27.43 24.48
C THR A 210 30.59 28.10 23.31
N ASP A 211 30.64 27.46 22.14
CA ASP A 211 31.30 27.93 20.91
C ASP A 211 32.82 28.21 21.06
N CYS A 212 33.48 27.67 22.08
CA CYS A 212 34.94 27.62 22.18
C CYS A 212 35.51 26.52 21.25
N LYS A 213 35.28 26.66 19.94
CA LYS A 213 35.50 25.60 18.94
C LYS A 213 36.91 25.01 18.93
N LYS A 214 37.94 25.82 19.22
CA LYS A 214 39.36 25.41 19.28
C LYS A 214 39.83 24.89 20.64
N LEU A 215 38.96 24.81 21.65
CA LEU A 215 39.33 24.35 22.98
C LEU A 215 39.70 22.87 22.90
N THR A 216 40.99 22.56 22.95
CA THR A 216 41.51 21.19 22.80
C THR A 216 41.85 20.55 24.14
N ARG A 217 42.33 21.35 25.10
CA ARG A 217 42.90 20.90 26.37
C ARG A 217 42.28 21.59 27.58
N ILE A 218 41.99 20.80 28.60
CA ILE A 218 41.68 21.29 29.94
C ILE A 218 42.72 20.69 30.89
N SER A 219 43.32 21.52 31.74
CA SER A 219 44.34 21.13 32.71
C SER A 219 43.92 21.50 34.13
N ASN A 220 44.44 20.76 35.12
CA ASN A 220 44.18 20.93 36.55
C ASN A 220 42.68 20.90 36.96
N LEU A 221 41.81 20.26 36.16
CA LEU A 221 40.38 20.14 36.44
C LEU A 221 40.15 19.40 37.78
N PRO A 222 39.61 20.07 38.82
CA PRO A 222 39.36 19.47 40.13
C PRO A 222 38.04 18.67 40.14
N SER A 223 37.62 18.22 41.32
CA SER A 223 36.39 17.45 41.52
C SER A 223 35.10 18.27 41.34
N VAL A 224 34.79 18.63 40.08
CA VAL A 224 33.59 19.36 39.70
C VAL A 224 32.33 18.53 40.00
N VAL A 225 31.43 19.11 40.79
CA VAL A 225 30.16 18.51 41.24
C VAL A 225 29.03 18.79 40.23
N LYS A 226 29.09 19.91 39.51
CA LYS A 226 28.01 20.39 38.63
C LYS A 226 28.54 21.00 37.33
N ILE A 227 27.97 20.58 36.20
CA ILE A 227 28.16 21.19 34.87
C ILE A 227 26.80 21.68 34.36
N GLY A 228 26.67 22.98 34.09
CA GLY A 228 25.43 23.61 33.61
C GLY A 228 25.03 23.24 32.18
N ASP A 229 23.81 23.63 31.78
CA ASP A 229 23.34 23.41 30.41
C ASP A 229 24.24 24.12 29.40
N HIS A 230 24.45 23.51 28.23
CA HIS A 230 25.26 24.03 27.12
C HIS A 230 26.73 24.37 27.47
N ALA A 231 27.24 23.97 28.63
CA ALA A 231 28.51 24.45 29.18
C ALA A 231 29.73 24.32 28.25
N PHE A 232 29.78 23.29 27.40
CA PHE A 232 30.79 23.05 26.36
C PHE A 232 30.16 22.77 24.98
N GLU A 233 28.93 23.24 24.71
CA GLU A 233 28.30 23.06 23.39
C GLU A 233 29.19 23.68 22.29
N ASN A 234 29.35 22.97 21.18
CA ASN A 234 30.20 23.32 20.03
C ASN A 234 31.70 23.50 20.37
N CYS A 235 32.21 22.88 21.45
CA CYS A 235 33.65 22.68 21.65
C CYS A 235 34.17 21.55 20.74
N GLU A 236 34.14 21.80 19.42
CA GLU A 236 34.35 20.81 18.36
C GLU A 236 35.70 20.08 18.43
N GLU A 237 36.75 20.75 18.90
CA GLU A 237 38.11 20.20 19.03
C GLU A 237 38.46 19.69 20.44
N LEU A 238 37.51 19.68 21.39
CA LEU A 238 37.75 19.20 22.75
C LEU A 238 38.00 17.69 22.75
N LEU A 239 39.27 17.31 22.98
CA LEU A 239 39.70 15.92 22.94
C LEU A 239 39.37 15.16 24.23
N PHE A 240 39.63 15.76 25.39
CA PHE A 240 39.54 15.07 26.68
C PHE A 240 38.87 15.94 27.74
N PHE A 241 37.96 15.34 28.52
CA PHE A 241 37.41 15.93 29.74
C PHE A 241 37.41 14.86 30.84
N ASN A 242 38.01 15.18 31.99
CA ASN A 242 38.08 14.25 33.12
C ASN A 242 36.87 14.44 34.04
N PHE A 243 35.93 13.49 34.02
CA PHE A 243 34.78 13.52 34.92
C PHE A 243 35.19 13.07 36.32
N SER A 244 34.95 13.92 37.32
CA SER A 244 35.16 13.55 38.71
C SER A 244 34.12 12.53 39.18
N ASN A 245 34.50 11.70 40.15
CA ASN A 245 33.58 10.80 40.84
C ASN A 245 32.49 11.55 41.63
N GLU A 246 32.73 12.81 42.03
CA GLU A 246 31.81 13.67 42.78
C GLU A 246 30.72 14.34 41.91
N ILE A 247 30.73 14.15 40.58
CA ILE A 247 29.77 14.80 39.69
C ILE A 247 28.34 14.28 39.92
N LYS A 248 27.43 15.22 40.21
CA LYS A 248 26.01 14.95 40.53
C LYS A 248 25.07 15.38 39.42
N TYR A 249 25.47 16.34 38.59
CA TYR A 249 24.61 16.95 37.57
C TYR A 249 25.39 17.33 36.31
N ILE A 250 24.88 16.89 35.15
CA ILE A 250 25.31 17.31 33.81
C ILE A 250 24.08 17.90 33.11
N GLY A 251 24.18 19.17 32.70
CA GLY A 251 23.09 19.90 32.07
C GLY A 251 22.71 19.43 30.66
N SER A 252 21.57 19.91 30.21
CA SER A 252 21.07 19.74 28.85
C SER A 252 22.09 20.25 27.83
N ALA A 253 22.34 19.50 26.76
CA ALA A 253 23.31 19.84 25.71
C ALA A 253 24.75 20.16 26.18
N ALA A 254 25.15 19.79 27.41
CA ALA A 254 26.40 20.23 28.02
C ALA A 254 27.67 19.96 27.18
N PHE A 255 27.74 18.87 26.42
CA PHE A 255 28.84 18.53 25.49
C PHE A 255 28.35 18.32 24.05
N LYS A 256 27.21 18.91 23.68
CA LYS A 256 26.64 18.76 22.34
C LYS A 256 27.62 19.27 21.27
N ASN A 257 27.81 18.48 20.21
CA ASN A 257 28.76 18.75 19.13
C ASN A 257 30.25 18.85 19.57
N CYS A 258 30.66 18.22 20.68
CA CYS A 258 32.08 17.95 20.95
C CYS A 258 32.61 16.86 19.99
N LEU A 259 32.83 17.23 18.73
CA LEU A 259 33.07 16.28 17.63
C LEU A 259 34.36 15.45 17.78
N SER A 260 35.37 15.95 18.49
CA SER A 260 36.68 15.29 18.63
C SER A 260 36.87 14.55 19.97
N PHE A 261 35.81 14.42 20.77
CA PHE A 261 35.86 13.92 22.15
C PHE A 261 36.23 12.43 22.25
N VAL A 262 37.15 12.09 23.17
CA VAL A 262 37.69 10.75 23.47
C VAL A 262 37.96 10.61 24.98
N CYS A 263 37.90 9.39 25.52
CA CYS A 263 38.13 9.06 26.94
C CYS A 263 39.00 7.78 27.07
N VAL A 264 39.71 7.47 28.16
CA VAL A 264 39.87 8.09 29.51
C VAL A 264 41.36 8.04 29.91
N LYS A 265 41.81 8.83 30.89
CA LYS A 265 42.86 8.39 31.83
C LYS A 265 42.63 8.96 33.24
N PHE A 266 42.71 8.11 34.27
CA PHE A 266 42.86 8.53 35.66
C PHE A 266 44.34 8.68 36.02
N TRP A 267 44.61 9.51 37.03
CA TRP A 267 45.87 9.49 37.77
C TRP A 267 45.57 8.97 39.18
N ASP A 268 46.31 7.96 39.61
CA ASP A 268 46.63 7.79 41.01
C ASP A 268 48.13 8.06 41.20
N SER A 269 48.56 8.34 42.42
CA SER A 269 49.82 9.03 42.69
C SER A 269 51.09 8.32 42.16
N GLY A 270 51.80 8.98 41.24
CA GLY A 270 53.26 8.89 41.10
C GLY A 270 53.87 7.54 40.67
N SER A 271 53.72 7.14 39.41
CA SER A 271 54.63 6.21 38.71
C SER A 271 54.51 6.35 37.18
N LEU A 272 55.56 5.99 36.43
CA LEU A 272 55.48 5.93 34.96
C LEU A 272 54.58 4.78 34.51
N ILE A 273 53.55 5.06 33.70
CA ILE A 273 52.52 4.10 33.30
C ILE A 273 52.66 3.68 31.82
N ARG A 274 52.74 2.37 31.58
CA ARG A 274 52.51 1.73 30.26
C ARG A 274 51.01 1.71 29.92
N PHE A 275 50.66 1.70 28.63
CA PHE A 275 49.29 1.81 28.12
C PHE A 275 48.42 0.52 28.25
N GLU A 276 48.55 -0.27 29.32
CA GLU A 276 48.01 -1.65 29.35
C GLU A 276 46.88 -1.92 30.36
N GLU A 277 46.49 -0.97 31.21
CA GLU A 277 45.43 -1.18 32.23
C GLU A 277 44.17 -0.32 32.02
N TYR A 278 43.02 -0.99 32.12
CA TYR A 278 41.68 -0.48 31.84
C TYR A 278 41.04 0.14 33.09
N TYR A 279 40.38 1.29 32.94
CA TYR A 279 39.56 1.88 34.00
C TYR A 279 38.19 2.32 33.45
N PRO A 280 37.07 1.76 33.96
CA PRO A 280 35.73 2.18 33.53
C PRO A 280 35.43 3.61 33.99
N ILE A 281 34.60 4.32 33.22
CA ILE A 281 34.14 5.67 33.58
C ILE A 281 33.19 5.54 34.79
N ASN A 282 33.66 5.88 35.98
CA ASN A 282 32.91 5.73 37.22
C ASN A 282 32.18 7.03 37.62
N LEU A 283 30.95 7.19 37.14
CA LEU A 283 30.08 8.34 37.45
C LEU A 283 29.23 8.14 38.73
N SER A 284 29.73 7.43 39.75
CA SER A 284 28.94 6.93 40.91
C SER A 284 28.02 7.92 41.64
N GLN A 285 28.21 9.23 41.55
CA GLN A 285 27.33 10.23 42.19
C GLN A 285 26.27 10.85 41.25
N LEU A 286 26.29 10.54 39.95
CA LEU A 286 25.41 11.12 38.93
C LEU A 286 23.97 10.63 39.08
N THR A 287 23.00 11.56 39.15
CA THR A 287 21.58 11.25 39.41
C THR A 287 20.68 11.26 38.18
N GLU A 288 21.08 11.95 37.11
CA GLU A 288 20.32 12.10 35.87
C GLU A 288 21.25 12.50 34.72
N ILE A 289 20.96 12.05 33.50
CA ILE A 289 21.51 12.63 32.26
C ILE A 289 20.40 13.38 31.54
N LYS A 290 20.57 14.70 31.38
CA LYS A 290 19.62 15.57 30.71
C LYS A 290 19.61 15.39 29.19
N SER A 291 18.63 16.00 28.55
CA SER A 291 18.44 15.91 27.11
C SER A 291 19.65 16.43 26.33
N SER A 292 20.01 15.75 25.24
CA SER A 292 21.13 16.10 24.34
C SER A 292 22.52 16.24 24.98
N SER A 293 22.73 15.88 26.26
CA SER A 293 24.00 16.16 26.98
C SER A 293 25.26 15.66 26.26
N PHE A 294 25.15 14.58 25.48
CA PHE A 294 26.22 13.91 24.74
C PHE A 294 25.91 13.78 23.23
N GLN A 295 25.07 14.65 22.66
CA GLN A 295 24.66 14.58 21.24
C GLN A 295 25.83 14.87 20.28
N ASN A 296 25.96 14.06 19.22
CA ASN A 296 26.95 14.18 18.12
C ASN A 296 28.44 14.09 18.51
N ILE A 297 28.79 13.54 19.67
CA ILE A 297 30.19 13.51 20.13
C ILE A 297 31.03 12.39 19.49
N GLY A 298 32.33 12.64 19.32
CA GLY A 298 33.32 11.70 18.77
C GLY A 298 33.31 11.53 17.24
N ARG A 299 32.43 12.23 16.51
CA ARG A 299 32.30 12.13 15.03
C ARG A 299 33.60 12.32 14.24
N LYS A 300 34.51 13.23 14.64
CA LYS A 300 35.73 13.57 13.87
C LYS A 300 36.76 12.43 13.85
N PHE A 301 36.67 11.47 14.77
CA PHE A 301 37.57 10.33 14.85
C PHE A 301 37.30 9.27 13.76
N ILE A 302 36.11 9.27 13.17
CA ILE A 302 35.72 8.38 12.07
C ILE A 302 35.79 9.19 10.77
N HIS A 303 36.99 9.26 10.19
CA HIS A 303 37.16 9.86 8.87
C HIS A 303 36.43 9.00 7.83
N GLU A 304 35.61 9.63 6.98
CA GLU A 304 34.66 8.94 6.07
C GLU A 304 35.32 7.92 5.12
N SER A 305 36.63 8.05 4.91
CA SER A 305 37.47 7.18 4.08
C SER A 305 37.85 5.82 4.70
N TYR A 306 37.46 5.52 5.94
CA TYR A 306 37.74 4.21 6.60
C TYR A 306 36.49 3.30 6.74
N LEU A 307 35.34 3.73 6.20
CA LEU A 307 34.09 2.98 6.33
C LEU A 307 34.03 1.67 5.54
N ASP A 308 34.90 1.46 4.56
CA ASP A 308 34.90 0.27 3.70
C ASP A 308 35.56 -0.98 4.33
N TYR A 309 36.24 -0.86 5.48
CA TYR A 309 37.14 -1.94 5.96
C TYR A 309 37.08 -2.31 7.46
N TYR A 310 36.27 -1.66 8.29
CA TYR A 310 36.15 -2.07 9.69
C TYR A 310 35.23 -3.30 9.86
N TYR A 311 35.88 -4.47 9.84
CA TYR A 311 35.30 -5.78 10.16
C TYR A 311 34.51 -5.78 11.48
N ILE A 312 33.18 -5.67 11.39
CA ILE A 312 32.25 -6.32 12.32
C ILE A 312 31.78 -7.66 11.68
N TYR A 313 32.74 -8.35 11.05
CA TYR A 313 32.57 -9.65 10.40
C TYR A 313 33.25 -10.76 11.22
N HIS A 314 32.87 -10.86 12.49
CA HIS A 314 33.17 -12.01 13.34
C HIS A 314 31.90 -12.46 14.07
N TYR A 315 30.96 -13.08 13.32
CA TYR A 315 30.44 -14.42 13.63
C TYR A 315 29.36 -14.98 12.67
N TYR A 316 28.80 -14.18 11.74
CA TYR A 316 27.59 -14.59 10.98
C TYR A 316 27.78 -15.05 9.52
N PHE A 317 29.01 -15.24 9.04
CA PHE A 317 29.28 -16.03 7.81
C PHE A 317 30.27 -17.15 8.12
N ARG A 318 29.73 -18.27 8.63
CA ARG A 318 30.44 -19.56 8.66
C ARG A 318 29.57 -20.73 8.19
N TYR A 319 28.72 -20.46 7.20
CA TYR A 319 28.24 -21.47 6.26
C TYR A 319 28.22 -20.85 4.85
N TYR A 320 28.67 -21.65 3.88
CA TYR A 320 28.78 -21.41 2.45
C TYR A 320 30.05 -20.72 1.88
N TYR A 321 30.66 -21.48 0.97
CA TYR A 321 31.76 -21.26 0.03
C TYR A 321 33.22 -21.11 0.53
N ASN A 322 33.97 -22.18 0.22
CA ASN A 322 35.44 -22.24 0.20
C ASN A 322 36.01 -21.36 -0.94
N ASN A 323 37.32 -21.09 -0.83
CA ASN A 323 38.21 -20.51 -1.83
C ASN A 323 38.00 -19.02 -2.13
N TYR A 324 38.66 -18.16 -1.36
CA TYR A 324 39.60 -17.18 -1.94
C TYR A 324 40.76 -16.92 -0.97
N ASP A 325 41.98 -16.93 -1.51
CA ASP A 325 43.22 -16.69 -0.78
C ASP A 325 43.48 -15.17 -0.69
N TYR A 326 43.60 -14.65 0.54
CA TYR A 326 43.95 -13.26 0.80
C TYR A 326 45.17 -13.19 1.71
N SER A 327 46.34 -13.29 1.09
CA SER A 327 47.60 -12.93 1.70
C SER A 327 47.85 -11.41 1.59
N ASN A 328 48.46 -10.84 2.65
CA ASN A 328 49.05 -9.50 2.72
C ASN A 328 48.10 -8.28 2.61
N VAL A 329 47.50 -7.90 3.74
CA VAL A 329 47.25 -6.49 4.07
C VAL A 329 47.85 -6.19 5.43
N TYR A 330 48.95 -5.43 5.47
CA TYR A 330 49.52 -4.88 6.71
C TYR A 330 48.69 -3.67 7.15
N GLY A 331 47.53 -3.93 7.75
CA GLY A 331 46.69 -2.91 8.37
C GLY A 331 47.17 -2.59 9.78
N TYR A 332 47.38 -1.31 10.09
CA TYR A 332 47.64 -0.86 11.46
C TYR A 332 46.35 -1.00 12.29
N GLU A 333 46.31 -1.98 13.20
CA GLU A 333 45.20 -2.17 14.14
C GLU A 333 45.09 -0.98 15.11
N ILE A 334 44.21 -0.02 14.83
CA ILE A 334 43.78 0.94 15.84
C ILE A 334 42.82 0.21 16.79
N TYR A 335 43.40 -0.42 17.81
CA TYR A 335 42.69 -1.02 18.93
C TYR A 335 42.01 0.06 19.78
N ILE A 336 40.74 0.36 19.49
CA ILE A 336 39.83 0.94 20.50
C ILE A 336 39.40 -0.22 21.42
N ARG A 337 40.34 -0.71 22.26
CA ARG A 337 40.07 -1.76 23.25
C ARG A 337 39.23 -1.21 24.40
N SER A 338 37.92 -1.45 24.30
CA SER A 338 37.01 -1.68 25.44
C SER A 338 36.87 -0.53 26.47
N ASN A 339 36.42 0.64 26.04
CA ASN A 339 35.82 1.62 26.95
C ASN A 339 34.37 1.23 27.27
N VAL A 340 34.12 0.60 28.42
CA VAL A 340 32.77 0.33 28.92
C VAL A 340 32.22 1.59 29.60
N PHE A 341 31.06 2.07 29.14
CA PHE A 341 30.34 3.15 29.83
C PHE A 341 29.43 2.56 30.91
N ILE A 342 29.61 2.97 32.17
CA ILE A 342 28.84 2.48 33.32
C ILE A 342 28.11 3.66 33.98
N LEU A 343 26.78 3.58 34.03
CA LEU A 343 25.96 4.54 34.77
C LEU A 343 25.91 4.23 36.26
N SER A 344 25.78 5.28 37.09
CA SER A 344 25.59 5.12 38.53
C SER A 344 24.24 4.49 38.88
N GLU A 345 24.23 3.70 39.95
CA GLU A 345 23.01 3.21 40.66
C GLU A 345 22.19 4.31 41.35
N LYS A 346 22.52 5.58 41.12
CA LYS A 346 21.71 6.76 41.47
C LYS A 346 21.05 7.40 40.24
N CYS A 347 21.38 6.96 39.02
CA CYS A 347 20.92 7.56 37.78
C CYS A 347 19.53 7.01 37.42
N ASN A 348 18.49 7.82 37.63
CA ASN A 348 17.10 7.33 37.51
C ASN A 348 16.51 7.49 36.09
N SER A 349 17.12 8.29 35.21
CA SER A 349 16.60 8.52 33.85
C SER A 349 17.66 9.01 32.86
N ILE A 350 17.42 8.72 31.58
CA ILE A 350 18.17 9.22 30.43
C ILE A 350 17.22 10.10 29.59
N GLY A 351 17.55 11.37 29.42
CA GLY A 351 16.74 12.35 28.68
C GLY A 351 16.74 12.19 27.16
N ASP A 352 15.90 12.97 26.49
CA ASP A 352 15.73 12.93 25.04
C ASP A 352 17.01 13.29 24.28
N TYR A 353 17.32 12.58 23.20
CA TYR A 353 18.53 12.76 22.39
C TYR A 353 19.87 12.63 23.16
N ALA A 354 19.88 12.14 24.41
CA ALA A 354 21.05 12.21 25.30
C ALA A 354 22.36 11.75 24.64
N PHE A 355 22.34 10.64 23.92
CA PHE A 355 23.48 10.04 23.20
C PHE A 355 23.25 9.96 21.67
N CYS A 356 22.28 10.71 21.13
CA CYS A 356 21.95 10.71 19.69
C CYS A 356 23.20 11.02 18.84
N GLY A 357 23.55 10.11 17.91
CA GLY A 357 24.69 10.28 17.02
C GLY A 357 26.07 10.28 17.68
N ALA A 358 26.23 9.65 18.85
CA ALA A 358 27.51 9.52 19.55
C ALA A 358 28.31 8.27 19.10
N TYR A 359 29.65 8.35 19.10
CA TYR A 359 30.53 7.29 18.55
C TYR A 359 31.55 6.71 19.55
N LEU A 360 31.26 6.76 20.86
CA LEU A 360 32.30 6.68 21.90
C LEU A 360 32.65 5.30 22.49
N PHE A 361 31.72 4.35 22.53
CA PHE A 361 31.86 3.14 23.35
C PHE A 361 31.50 1.89 22.54
N PRO A 362 32.25 0.78 22.65
CA PRO A 362 31.82 -0.51 22.11
C PRO A 362 30.77 -1.22 23.00
N GLU A 363 30.64 -0.86 24.28
CA GLU A 363 29.68 -1.47 25.21
C GLU A 363 29.09 -0.45 26.20
N PHE A 364 27.76 -0.47 26.36
CA PHE A 364 27.02 0.44 27.25
C PHE A 364 26.26 -0.36 28.31
N ASN A 365 26.62 -0.18 29.58
CA ASN A 365 26.01 -0.87 30.71
C ASN A 365 25.08 0.06 31.48
N PHE A 366 23.80 -0.28 31.43
CA PHE A 366 22.76 0.37 32.22
C PHE A 366 22.90 0.02 33.71
N SER A 367 22.67 1.01 34.57
CA SER A 367 22.40 0.78 35.99
C SER A 367 20.96 0.25 36.17
N ASN A 368 20.72 -0.51 37.25
CA ASN A 368 19.39 -0.99 37.62
C ASN A 368 18.46 0.08 38.22
N SER A 369 18.91 1.34 38.41
CA SER A 369 18.05 2.45 38.88
C SER A 369 17.29 3.18 37.78
N ILE A 370 17.63 2.97 36.51
CA ILE A 370 17.08 3.73 35.38
C ILE A 370 15.62 3.32 35.08
N THR A 371 14.67 4.20 35.36
CA THR A 371 13.24 3.96 35.14
C THR A 371 12.72 4.47 33.79
N GLN A 372 13.44 5.35 33.10
CA GLN A 372 13.00 5.97 31.84
C GLN A 372 14.17 6.20 30.87
N ILE A 373 13.92 5.91 29.59
CA ILE A 373 14.78 6.29 28.46
C ILE A 373 13.95 7.14 27.49
N GLY A 374 14.38 8.39 27.28
CA GLY A 374 13.70 9.41 26.49
C GLY A 374 13.75 9.19 24.98
N LYS A 375 13.05 10.07 24.26
CA LYS A 375 12.90 10.02 22.81
C LYS A 375 14.26 10.19 22.13
N TYR A 376 14.50 9.38 21.10
CA TYR A 376 15.75 9.41 20.33
C TYR A 376 17.05 9.30 21.17
N ALA A 377 16.99 8.79 22.42
CA ALA A 377 18.12 8.83 23.36
C ALA A 377 19.40 8.18 22.80
N PHE A 378 19.26 7.10 22.02
CA PHE A 378 20.33 6.37 21.34
C PHE A 378 20.11 6.34 19.81
N PHE A 379 19.45 7.36 19.26
CA PHE A 379 19.10 7.39 17.83
C PHE A 379 20.33 7.53 16.93
N ASN A 380 20.30 6.81 15.81
CA ASN A 380 21.17 6.98 14.64
C ASN A 380 22.67 6.82 14.93
N ARG A 381 23.16 5.59 14.70
CA ARG A 381 24.58 5.15 14.81
C ARG A 381 25.27 5.48 16.14
N THR A 382 24.88 4.77 17.20
CA THR A 382 25.78 4.41 18.30
C THR A 382 26.15 2.92 18.19
N VAL A 383 27.44 2.59 18.04
CA VAL A 383 27.93 1.20 17.93
C VAL A 383 28.03 0.56 19.33
N PHE A 384 26.91 0.56 20.06
CA PHE A 384 26.82 -0.03 21.39
C PHE A 384 26.39 -1.50 21.29
N LYS A 385 27.24 -2.41 21.75
CA LYS A 385 26.74 -3.62 22.39
C LYS A 385 26.05 -3.17 23.68
N PHE A 386 24.72 -3.20 23.71
CA PHE A 386 24.00 -2.90 24.94
C PHE A 386 24.12 -4.08 25.91
N GLY A 387 24.40 -3.78 27.18
CA GLY A 387 24.12 -4.71 28.27
C GLY A 387 22.60 -4.91 28.45
N THR A 388 22.21 -5.80 29.37
CA THR A 388 20.80 -6.02 29.69
C THR A 388 20.11 -4.71 30.10
N LEU A 389 18.89 -4.48 29.60
CA LEU A 389 18.10 -3.31 30.01
C LEU A 389 17.82 -3.32 31.53
N PRO A 390 17.72 -2.13 32.17
CA PRO A 390 17.49 -2.00 33.61
C PRO A 390 16.23 -2.75 34.08
N LYS A 391 16.31 -3.54 35.14
CA LYS A 391 15.10 -4.23 35.68
C LYS A 391 13.99 -3.27 36.13
N SER A 392 14.31 -2.01 36.44
CA SER A 392 13.38 -0.98 36.87
C SER A 392 12.82 -0.11 35.73
N LEU A 393 13.26 -0.33 34.48
CA LEU A 393 12.85 0.46 33.32
C LEU A 393 11.34 0.31 33.07
N LYS A 394 10.63 1.44 33.04
CA LYS A 394 9.17 1.52 32.82
C LYS A 394 8.80 2.03 31.44
N ILE A 395 9.55 3.01 30.95
CA ILE A 395 9.26 3.76 29.72
C ILE A 395 10.45 3.66 28.76
N ILE A 396 10.17 3.17 27.55
CA ILE A 396 11.05 3.24 26.38
C ILE A 396 10.30 4.08 25.36
N ASP A 397 10.69 5.35 25.20
CA ASP A 397 9.95 6.30 24.38
C ASP A 397 10.31 6.20 22.87
N GLU A 398 9.65 7.03 22.07
CA GLU A 398 9.67 7.02 20.62
C GLU A 398 11.09 7.14 20.05
N ASN A 399 11.42 6.24 19.11
CA ASN A 399 12.75 6.14 18.49
C ASN A 399 13.94 5.98 19.48
N ALA A 400 13.71 5.61 20.75
CA ALA A 400 14.75 5.58 21.79
C ALA A 400 16.02 4.80 21.40
N PHE A 401 15.88 3.68 20.70
CA PHE A 401 16.96 2.84 20.19
C PHE A 401 16.88 2.63 18.66
N ASN A 402 16.21 3.53 17.92
CA ASN A 402 16.10 3.38 16.47
C ASN A 402 17.49 3.52 15.81
N GLY A 403 17.86 2.51 15.03
CA GLY A 403 19.16 2.37 14.39
C GLY A 403 19.39 3.34 13.23
N PHE A 404 20.10 2.88 12.20
CA PHE A 404 20.35 3.66 10.99
C PHE A 404 20.20 2.80 9.75
N TYR A 405 19.69 3.40 8.67
CA TYR A 405 19.49 2.75 7.39
C TYR A 405 20.36 3.44 6.31
N ILE A 406 21.23 2.67 5.66
CA ILE A 406 22.00 3.12 4.50
C ILE A 406 21.35 2.58 3.23
N TRP A 407 21.04 3.46 2.28
CA TRP A 407 20.65 3.09 0.91
C TRP A 407 21.88 2.69 0.07
N SER A 408 22.65 1.71 0.52
CA SER A 408 23.74 1.10 -0.23
C SER A 408 23.49 -0.41 -0.41
N SER A 409 24.25 -1.04 -1.30
CA SER A 409 24.12 -2.46 -1.70
C SER A 409 24.37 -3.49 -0.58
N TYR A 410 24.59 -3.04 0.65
CA TYR A 410 24.67 -3.87 1.85
C TYR A 410 23.85 -3.19 2.95
N ARG A 411 22.79 -3.84 3.43
CA ARG A 411 21.96 -3.29 4.52
C ARG A 411 22.73 -3.41 5.84
N HIS A 412 23.26 -2.30 6.33
CA HIS A 412 23.94 -2.24 7.63
C HIS A 412 22.95 -1.88 8.73
N TYR A 413 22.47 -2.88 9.47
CA TYR A 413 21.61 -2.71 10.65
C TYR A 413 22.44 -2.47 11.92
N THR A 414 21.83 -1.94 12.97
CA THR A 414 22.52 -1.74 14.27
C THR A 414 22.42 -3.00 15.12
N TYR A 415 23.55 -3.58 15.52
CA TYR A 415 23.58 -4.83 16.29
C TYR A 415 23.28 -4.58 17.78
N PHE A 416 22.07 -4.94 18.22
CA PHE A 416 21.61 -4.72 19.59
C PHE A 416 22.00 -5.86 20.55
N GLY A 417 22.21 -7.07 20.05
CA GLY A 417 22.52 -8.24 20.87
C GLY A 417 21.27 -8.94 21.42
N ASN A 418 21.24 -9.25 22.72
CA ASN A 418 20.07 -9.85 23.37
C ASN A 418 19.17 -8.76 23.96
N LEU A 419 17.93 -8.64 23.47
CA LEU A 419 16.93 -7.74 24.06
C LEU A 419 16.02 -8.52 25.01
N VAL A 420 16.15 -8.26 26.31
CA VAL A 420 15.15 -8.68 27.31
C VAL A 420 14.44 -7.43 27.79
N ILE A 421 13.17 -7.28 27.46
CA ILE A 421 12.35 -6.18 27.96
C ILE A 421 12.01 -6.50 29.43
N PRO A 422 12.38 -5.64 30.38
CA PRO A 422 12.26 -5.93 31.82
C PRO A 422 10.80 -5.93 32.28
N SER A 423 10.49 -6.70 33.31
CA SER A 423 9.14 -6.89 33.86
C SER A 423 8.54 -5.66 34.56
N GLY A 424 9.19 -4.50 34.47
CA GLY A 424 8.67 -3.20 34.89
C GLY A 424 8.20 -2.33 33.72
N ALA A 425 8.52 -2.71 32.48
CA ALA A 425 8.18 -1.96 31.28
C ALA A 425 6.73 -2.26 30.89
N GLU A 426 5.87 -1.25 30.91
CA GLU A 426 4.45 -1.38 30.59
C GLU A 426 4.19 -1.24 29.08
N LYS A 427 5.03 -0.45 28.39
CA LYS A 427 4.82 -0.08 26.99
C LYS A 427 6.13 0.14 26.23
N ILE A 428 6.18 -0.36 25.00
CA ILE A 428 7.20 -0.01 23.99
C ILE A 428 6.59 1.05 23.06
N HIS A 429 7.24 2.20 22.86
CA HIS A 429 6.70 3.27 22.02
C HIS A 429 6.96 3.07 20.53
N LYS A 430 6.39 3.96 19.71
CA LYS A 430 6.55 3.99 18.25
C LYS A 430 8.02 3.96 17.84
N ASN A 431 8.35 3.12 16.87
CA ASN A 431 9.70 2.95 16.33
C ASN A 431 10.82 2.72 17.37
N ALA A 432 10.51 2.27 18.59
CA ALA A 432 11.49 2.26 19.68
C ALA A 432 12.77 1.46 19.38
N PHE A 433 12.67 0.41 18.54
CA PHE A 433 13.74 -0.54 18.23
C PHE A 433 13.96 -0.76 16.71
N SER A 434 13.37 0.07 15.84
CA SER A 434 13.47 -0.09 14.38
C SER A 434 14.91 -0.12 13.86
N TYR A 435 15.16 -0.80 12.74
CA TYR A 435 16.48 -0.88 12.07
C TYR A 435 17.61 -1.54 12.91
N ASN A 436 17.26 -2.50 13.76
CA ASN A 436 18.20 -3.26 14.60
C ASN A 436 18.25 -4.77 14.31
N ASP A 437 19.43 -5.35 14.54
CA ASP A 437 19.69 -6.79 14.53
C ASP A 437 19.72 -7.34 15.96
N PHE A 438 18.92 -8.37 16.21
CA PHE A 438 18.80 -9.05 17.51
C PHE A 438 19.28 -10.50 17.42
N ILE A 439 19.97 -10.96 18.48
CA ILE A 439 20.30 -12.38 18.67
C ILE A 439 19.07 -13.12 19.21
N ASN A 440 18.53 -12.66 20.35
CA ASN A 440 17.30 -13.14 20.97
C ASN A 440 16.46 -11.92 21.38
N VAL A 441 15.13 -12.03 21.30
CA VAL A 441 14.21 -11.05 21.90
C VAL A 441 13.19 -11.75 22.77
N THR A 442 13.11 -11.29 24.03
CA THR A 442 12.13 -11.74 25.01
C THR A 442 11.37 -10.54 25.54
N ILE A 443 10.07 -10.49 25.26
CA ILE A 443 9.16 -9.47 25.79
C ILE A 443 8.39 -10.12 26.93
N LEU A 444 8.67 -9.68 28.16
CA LEU A 444 8.09 -10.24 29.39
C LEU A 444 6.66 -9.72 29.64
N ASP A 445 5.94 -10.42 30.53
CA ASP A 445 4.49 -10.29 30.77
C ASP A 445 3.98 -8.88 31.16
N SER A 446 4.87 -7.95 31.53
CA SER A 446 4.51 -6.59 31.92
C SER A 446 4.13 -5.69 30.74
N VAL A 447 4.62 -6.01 29.54
CA VAL A 447 4.39 -5.17 28.36
C VAL A 447 2.96 -5.42 27.87
N ASN A 448 2.08 -4.45 28.09
CA ASN A 448 0.68 -4.52 27.67
C ASN A 448 0.47 -4.02 26.23
N SER A 449 1.40 -3.21 25.70
CA SER A 449 1.27 -2.60 24.38
C SER A 449 2.63 -2.33 23.71
N ILE A 450 2.67 -2.53 22.40
CA ILE A 450 3.80 -2.18 21.53
C ILE A 450 3.30 -1.14 20.51
N GLY A 451 4.00 -0.03 20.37
CA GLY A 451 3.64 1.06 19.46
C GLY A 451 3.85 0.71 17.99
N GLU A 452 3.22 1.50 17.12
CA GLU A 452 3.36 1.40 15.65
C GLU A 452 4.84 1.24 15.25
N ALA A 453 5.11 0.28 14.35
CA ALA A 453 6.44 0.08 13.75
C ALA A 453 7.62 -0.08 14.73
N ALA A 454 7.36 -0.47 15.99
CA ALA A 454 8.40 -0.58 17.03
C ALA A 454 9.61 -1.46 16.65
N PHE A 455 9.41 -2.48 15.81
CA PHE A 455 10.43 -3.41 15.29
C PHE A 455 10.40 -3.50 13.75
N GLU A 456 10.09 -2.41 13.05
CA GLU A 456 10.21 -2.36 11.59
C GLU A 456 11.67 -2.46 11.14
N PHE A 457 11.91 -3.11 10.00
CA PHE A 457 13.24 -3.33 9.40
C PHE A 457 14.24 -4.00 10.36
N CYS A 458 13.78 -4.96 11.16
CA CYS A 458 14.62 -5.68 12.11
C CYS A 458 15.01 -7.09 11.62
N ILE A 459 16.10 -7.64 12.16
CA ILE A 459 16.46 -9.05 11.99
C ILE A 459 16.47 -9.76 13.35
N PHE A 460 15.80 -10.90 13.42
CA PHE A 460 15.73 -11.76 14.59
C PHE A 460 16.41 -13.11 14.27
N ASN A 461 17.60 -13.33 14.84
CA ASN A 461 18.45 -14.48 14.52
C ASN A 461 18.11 -15.77 15.31
N ARG A 462 17.21 -15.69 16.29
CA ARG A 462 16.67 -16.81 17.09
C ARG A 462 15.20 -16.59 17.40
N ASP A 463 14.60 -17.53 18.12
CA ASP A 463 13.19 -17.54 18.51
C ASP A 463 12.76 -16.21 19.17
N VAL A 464 11.55 -15.77 18.83
CA VAL A 464 10.94 -14.55 19.37
C VAL A 464 9.73 -14.92 20.22
N TYR A 465 9.77 -14.52 21.48
CA TYR A 465 8.73 -14.80 22.47
C TYR A 465 8.02 -13.51 22.89
N LEU A 466 6.72 -13.47 22.63
CA LEU A 466 5.80 -12.39 22.98
C LEU A 466 4.73 -12.99 23.91
N SER A 467 4.69 -12.65 25.21
CA SER A 467 3.86 -13.40 26.17
C SER A 467 2.56 -12.72 26.64
N SER A 468 2.49 -11.39 26.65
CA SER A 468 1.37 -10.62 27.27
C SER A 468 0.48 -9.81 26.32
N LEU A 469 0.86 -9.63 25.06
CA LEU A 469 0.21 -8.63 24.18
C LEU A 469 -1.21 -9.04 23.77
N THR A 470 -2.13 -8.07 23.76
CA THR A 470 -3.51 -8.23 23.26
C THR A 470 -3.66 -7.84 21.79
N SER A 471 -2.82 -6.95 21.26
CA SER A 471 -2.65 -6.75 19.81
C SER A 471 -1.18 -6.72 19.38
N ILE A 472 -0.91 -7.10 18.13
CA ILE A 472 0.30 -6.74 17.41
C ILE A 472 -0.05 -5.50 16.59
N SER A 473 0.62 -4.38 16.88
CA SER A 473 0.23 -3.09 16.36
C SER A 473 0.58 -2.87 14.89
N LYS A 474 -0.03 -1.85 14.30
CA LYS A 474 0.21 -1.43 12.91
C LYS A 474 1.71 -1.38 12.58
N LYS A 475 2.09 -2.07 11.49
CA LYS A 475 3.49 -2.17 11.01
C LYS A 475 4.53 -2.70 12.03
N CYS A 476 4.14 -3.24 13.18
CA CYS A 476 5.05 -3.56 14.29
C CYS A 476 6.32 -4.30 13.86
N PHE A 477 6.21 -5.25 12.93
CA PHE A 477 7.30 -6.01 12.33
C PHE A 477 7.29 -5.88 10.80
N TYR A 478 7.14 -4.66 10.26
CA TYR A 478 7.17 -4.38 8.82
C TYR A 478 8.59 -4.60 8.22
N MET A 479 8.69 -5.32 7.11
CA MET A 479 9.97 -5.66 6.44
C MET A 479 11.01 -6.30 7.37
N THR A 480 10.56 -7.21 8.24
CA THR A 480 11.34 -7.83 9.32
C THR A 480 11.65 -9.30 9.02
N PHE A 481 12.79 -9.80 9.52
CA PHE A 481 13.28 -11.15 9.24
C PHE A 481 13.29 -12.01 10.51
N PHE A 482 12.62 -13.16 10.46
CA PHE A 482 12.62 -14.16 11.52
C PHE A 482 13.32 -15.43 11.02
N TRP A 483 14.57 -15.65 11.43
CA TRP A 483 15.36 -16.83 11.04
C TRP A 483 14.96 -18.12 11.77
N LYS A 484 14.04 -18.00 12.74
CA LYS A 484 13.56 -19.06 13.64
C LYS A 484 12.09 -18.80 14.04
N LEU A 485 11.57 -19.59 14.97
CA LEU A 485 10.14 -19.62 15.29
C LEU A 485 9.65 -18.30 15.90
N LEU A 486 8.55 -17.78 15.35
CA LEU A 486 7.80 -16.68 15.94
C LEU A 486 6.61 -17.23 16.75
N VAL A 487 6.67 -17.07 18.08
CA VAL A 487 5.59 -17.46 18.99
C VAL A 487 4.79 -16.21 19.39
N LEU A 488 3.54 -16.13 18.93
CA LEU A 488 2.62 -15.07 19.31
C LEU A 488 2.01 -15.33 20.71
N PRO A 489 1.55 -14.28 21.43
CA PRO A 489 1.02 -14.41 22.78
C PRO A 489 -0.32 -15.17 22.82
N ASP A 490 -0.51 -16.05 23.81
CA ASP A 490 -1.77 -16.80 24.01
C ASP A 490 -3.00 -15.92 24.30
N ASN A 491 -2.78 -14.65 24.66
CA ASN A 491 -3.82 -13.64 24.89
C ASN A 491 -4.04 -12.68 23.70
N LEU A 492 -3.34 -12.89 22.58
CA LEU A 492 -3.47 -12.04 21.41
C LEU A 492 -4.87 -12.16 20.77
N LEU A 493 -5.53 -11.02 20.56
CA LEU A 493 -6.85 -10.89 19.95
C LEU A 493 -6.79 -10.31 18.53
N VAL A 494 -5.84 -9.41 18.24
CA VAL A 494 -5.78 -8.71 16.95
C VAL A 494 -4.35 -8.64 16.41
N ILE A 495 -4.18 -8.92 15.11
CA ILE A 495 -3.01 -8.51 14.34
C ILE A 495 -3.46 -7.32 13.48
N GLU A 496 -2.89 -6.14 13.67
CA GLU A 496 -3.32 -4.91 13.01
C GLU A 496 -2.75 -4.75 11.58
N GLU A 497 -3.14 -3.65 10.91
CA GLU A 497 -2.76 -3.32 9.54
C GLU A 497 -1.24 -3.41 9.30
N MET A 498 -0.84 -4.13 8.25
CA MET A 498 0.56 -4.27 7.80
C MET A 498 1.55 -4.81 8.86
N ALA A 499 1.07 -5.43 9.95
CA ALA A 499 1.91 -5.84 11.09
C ALA A 499 3.16 -6.66 10.73
N PHE A 500 3.06 -7.53 9.71
CA PHE A 500 4.12 -8.38 9.15
C PHE A 500 4.23 -8.23 7.62
N MET A 501 3.79 -7.09 7.06
CA MET A 501 3.88 -6.86 5.62
C MET A 501 5.34 -6.87 5.16
N HIS A 502 5.61 -7.57 4.06
CA HIS A 502 6.93 -7.82 3.47
C HIS A 502 7.92 -8.61 4.35
N SER A 503 7.46 -9.22 5.43
CA SER A 503 8.32 -9.86 6.42
C SER A 503 8.52 -11.35 6.15
N VAL A 504 9.74 -11.82 6.41
CA VAL A 504 10.15 -13.20 6.18
C VAL A 504 9.94 -13.98 7.47
N ILE A 505 8.98 -14.91 7.45
CA ILE A 505 8.59 -15.75 8.57
C ILE A 505 8.58 -17.20 8.08
N ASP A 506 9.41 -18.05 8.69
CA ASP A 506 9.46 -19.49 8.40
C ASP A 506 8.19 -20.22 8.86
N SER A 507 7.85 -20.03 10.14
CA SER A 507 6.67 -20.62 10.77
C SER A 507 6.12 -19.68 11.85
N ILE A 508 4.79 -19.63 11.95
CA ILE A 508 4.08 -18.81 12.94
C ILE A 508 3.01 -19.64 13.65
N LYS A 509 2.97 -19.55 14.97
CA LYS A 509 1.88 -20.14 15.78
C LYS A 509 0.93 -19.03 16.22
N LEU A 510 -0.30 -19.05 15.70
CA LEU A 510 -1.33 -18.09 16.07
C LEU A 510 -1.91 -18.40 17.46
N SER A 511 -2.33 -17.34 18.15
CA SER A 511 -3.08 -17.41 19.42
C SER A 511 -4.41 -18.13 19.24
N LYS A 512 -4.80 -18.95 20.22
CA LYS A 512 -6.13 -19.58 20.26
C LYS A 512 -7.28 -18.59 20.48
N LYS A 513 -6.98 -17.34 20.85
CA LYS A 513 -7.95 -16.25 21.08
C LYS A 513 -7.95 -15.20 19.96
N LEU A 514 -7.16 -15.39 18.89
CA LEU A 514 -7.06 -14.41 17.80
C LEU A 514 -8.42 -14.29 17.10
N GLN A 515 -8.91 -13.06 16.99
CA GLN A 515 -10.22 -12.69 16.45
C GLN A 515 -10.13 -12.03 15.07
N VAL A 516 -9.10 -11.19 14.86
CA VAL A 516 -8.93 -10.41 13.63
C VAL A 516 -7.49 -10.45 13.13
N ILE A 517 -7.33 -10.67 11.81
CA ILE A 517 -6.11 -10.38 11.05
C ILE A 517 -6.42 -9.21 10.12
N GLY A 518 -5.78 -8.07 10.35
CA GLY A 518 -6.07 -6.80 9.69
C GLY A 518 -5.49 -6.65 8.28
N LYS A 519 -5.91 -5.57 7.61
CA LYS A 519 -5.54 -5.24 6.24
C LYS A 519 -4.05 -5.37 5.97
N LYS A 520 -3.70 -6.13 4.93
CA LYS A 520 -2.30 -6.38 4.51
C LYS A 520 -1.38 -6.97 5.59
N ALA A 521 -1.90 -7.58 6.67
CA ALA A 521 -1.10 -8.02 7.82
C ALA A 521 0.13 -8.87 7.44
N PHE A 522 0.02 -9.75 6.45
CA PHE A 522 1.10 -10.61 5.92
C PHE A 522 1.29 -10.40 4.40
N TYR A 523 0.99 -9.20 3.89
CA TYR A 523 1.07 -8.89 2.46
C TYR A 523 2.50 -9.02 1.91
N MET A 524 2.65 -9.67 0.75
CA MET A 524 3.90 -9.73 -0.02
C MET A 524 3.75 -9.00 -1.36
N ASP A 525 4.86 -8.57 -1.97
CA ASP A 525 4.89 -8.10 -3.37
C ASP A 525 6.24 -8.46 -3.99
N VAL A 526 6.21 -9.57 -4.72
CA VAL A 526 7.37 -10.17 -5.38
C VAL A 526 7.85 -9.38 -6.60
N ASN A 527 7.09 -8.39 -7.06
CA ASN A 527 7.43 -7.59 -8.24
C ASN A 527 8.27 -6.35 -7.88
N THR A 528 8.47 -6.07 -6.59
CA THR A 528 9.35 -4.99 -6.14
C THR A 528 10.83 -5.39 -6.29
N SER A 529 11.60 -4.56 -7.00
CA SER A 529 13.03 -4.77 -7.32
C SER A 529 13.97 -4.75 -6.11
N ASN A 530 13.44 -4.79 -4.89
CA ASN A 530 14.19 -4.73 -3.63
C ASN A 530 14.40 -6.11 -2.97
N TYR A 531 13.84 -7.18 -3.56
CA TYR A 531 14.03 -8.57 -3.13
C TYR A 531 15.22 -9.29 -3.81
N HIS A 532 15.95 -8.63 -4.72
CA HIS A 532 17.05 -9.21 -5.51
C HIS A 532 18.31 -9.65 -4.73
N MET A 533 18.30 -9.65 -3.39
CA MET A 533 19.51 -9.86 -2.57
C MET A 533 19.55 -11.18 -1.79
N TRP A 534 18.48 -11.97 -1.76
CA TRP A 534 18.41 -13.14 -0.86
C TRP A 534 18.04 -14.41 -1.61
N ASP A 535 19.05 -15.26 -1.79
CA ASP A 535 18.86 -16.64 -2.26
C ASP A 535 18.07 -17.44 -1.21
N SER A 536 16.81 -17.73 -1.53
CA SER A 536 15.91 -18.62 -0.78
C SER A 536 15.67 -18.28 0.70
N PRO A 537 14.95 -17.19 1.02
CA PRO A 537 14.41 -16.99 2.36
C PRO A 537 13.47 -18.15 2.79
N PRO A 538 13.36 -18.46 4.09
CA PRO A 538 12.29 -19.31 4.58
C PRO A 538 10.97 -18.56 4.51
N PHE A 539 10.01 -19.08 3.74
CA PHE A 539 8.69 -18.47 3.58
C PHE A 539 7.63 -19.31 4.29
N LEU A 540 6.59 -18.63 4.79
CA LEU A 540 5.48 -19.26 5.50
C LEU A 540 4.81 -20.32 4.62
N THR A 541 4.96 -21.59 5.00
CA THR A 541 4.44 -22.75 4.26
C THR A 541 3.11 -23.25 4.81
N GLU A 542 2.91 -23.20 6.13
CA GLU A 542 1.68 -23.64 6.80
C GLU A 542 1.15 -22.56 7.77
N ILE A 543 -0.17 -22.38 7.79
CA ILE A 543 -0.86 -21.57 8.80
C ILE A 543 -2.15 -22.25 9.28
N VAL A 544 -2.41 -22.14 10.59
CA VAL A 544 -3.60 -22.69 11.27
C VAL A 544 -4.35 -21.55 11.96
N PHE A 545 -5.55 -21.26 11.47
CA PHE A 545 -6.44 -20.21 11.98
C PHE A 545 -7.36 -20.76 13.08
N PRO A 546 -7.43 -20.12 14.26
CA PRO A 546 -8.15 -20.64 15.43
C PRO A 546 -9.67 -20.51 15.30
N GLU A 547 -10.40 -21.20 16.19
CA GLU A 547 -11.88 -21.16 16.24
C GLU A 547 -12.45 -19.77 16.52
N SER A 548 -11.69 -18.90 17.19
CA SER A 548 -12.10 -17.54 17.55
C SER A 548 -11.98 -16.51 16.42
N LEU A 549 -11.35 -16.87 15.29
CA LEU A 549 -11.01 -15.93 14.21
C LEU A 549 -12.24 -15.70 13.32
N TYR A 550 -12.81 -14.50 13.37
CA TYR A 550 -13.99 -14.14 12.57
C TYR A 550 -13.69 -13.24 11.37
N LEU A 551 -12.49 -12.64 11.29
CA LEU A 551 -12.11 -11.75 10.18
C LEU A 551 -10.65 -11.94 9.74
N ILE A 552 -10.47 -12.18 8.45
CA ILE A 552 -9.21 -11.98 7.72
C ILE A 552 -9.47 -10.87 6.70
N ASP A 553 -8.97 -9.67 6.97
CA ASP A 553 -9.28 -8.43 6.26
C ASP A 553 -8.57 -8.32 4.88
N ASP A 554 -8.83 -7.23 4.16
CA ASP A 554 -8.37 -6.99 2.79
C ASP A 554 -6.87 -7.25 2.59
N TYR A 555 -6.52 -8.01 1.55
CA TYR A 555 -5.15 -8.33 1.13
C TYR A 555 -4.26 -8.98 2.21
N ALA A 556 -4.83 -9.53 3.30
CA ALA A 556 -4.07 -9.99 4.46
C ALA A 556 -2.91 -10.96 4.12
N PHE A 557 -3.11 -11.90 3.19
CA PHE A 557 -2.13 -12.88 2.69
C PHE A 557 -1.94 -12.80 1.17
N TYR A 558 -2.12 -11.62 0.59
CA TYR A 558 -1.88 -11.38 -0.85
C TYR A 558 -0.44 -11.74 -1.25
N ASP A 559 -0.27 -12.38 -2.42
CA ASP A 559 1.00 -12.86 -2.99
C ASP A 559 1.82 -13.78 -2.05
N ASN A 560 1.17 -14.49 -1.12
CA ASN A 560 1.82 -15.54 -0.32
C ASN A 560 1.94 -16.86 -1.10
N TYR A 561 2.70 -16.84 -2.21
CA TYR A 561 2.85 -17.95 -3.16
C TYR A 561 3.54 -19.21 -2.61
N MET A 562 4.10 -19.15 -1.39
CA MET A 562 4.74 -20.28 -0.70
C MET A 562 3.84 -20.99 0.32
N LEU A 563 2.65 -20.44 0.62
CA LEU A 563 1.67 -21.13 1.47
C LEU A 563 1.19 -22.40 0.77
N GLN A 564 1.61 -23.55 1.30
CA GLN A 564 1.25 -24.90 0.85
C GLN A 564 0.12 -25.52 1.68
N LYS A 565 -0.18 -24.97 2.87
CA LYS A 565 -1.26 -25.48 3.73
C LYS A 565 -1.94 -24.37 4.55
N ILE A 566 -3.26 -24.34 4.49
CA ILE A 566 -4.11 -23.45 5.28
C ILE A 566 -5.15 -24.30 6.02
N THR A 567 -5.24 -24.18 7.33
CA THR A 567 -6.26 -24.88 8.14
C THR A 567 -7.14 -23.89 8.88
N PHE A 568 -8.45 -23.96 8.69
CA PHE A 568 -9.45 -23.23 9.47
C PHE A 568 -10.04 -24.16 10.53
N LEU A 569 -9.87 -23.80 11.81
CA LEU A 569 -10.48 -24.54 12.93
C LEU A 569 -11.91 -24.05 13.22
N GLY A 570 -12.19 -22.76 13.02
CA GLY A 570 -13.51 -22.15 13.20
C GLY A 570 -14.43 -22.30 11.98
N ASN A 571 -15.73 -22.07 12.21
CA ASN A 571 -16.78 -22.14 11.20
C ASN A 571 -17.56 -20.81 11.01
N ASN A 572 -17.10 -19.70 11.60
CA ASN A 572 -17.69 -18.38 11.43
C ASN A 572 -16.57 -17.39 11.10
N ILE A 573 -16.36 -17.10 9.81
CA ILE A 573 -15.22 -16.32 9.33
C ILE A 573 -15.52 -15.59 8.02
N THR A 574 -15.19 -14.30 7.99
CA THR A 574 -15.21 -13.47 6.79
C THR A 574 -13.80 -13.30 6.23
N LEU A 575 -13.62 -13.59 4.94
CA LEU A 575 -12.45 -13.25 4.17
C LEU A 575 -12.70 -11.94 3.41
N GLY A 576 -11.79 -10.97 3.51
CA GLY A 576 -11.85 -9.66 2.88
C GLY A 576 -11.49 -9.67 1.40
N TYR A 577 -11.37 -8.48 0.81
CA TYR A 577 -11.01 -8.33 -0.60
C TYR A 577 -9.60 -8.90 -0.87
N ALA A 578 -9.47 -9.78 -1.85
CA ALA A 578 -8.18 -10.34 -2.31
C ALA A 578 -7.29 -10.93 -1.18
N SER A 579 -7.89 -11.47 -0.12
CA SER A 579 -7.18 -11.88 1.10
C SER A 579 -6.14 -12.98 0.89
N PHE A 580 -6.30 -13.86 -0.10
CA PHE A 580 -5.41 -14.98 -0.46
C PHE A 580 -5.12 -15.02 -1.99
N THR A 581 -5.14 -13.87 -2.67
CA THR A 581 -4.82 -13.79 -4.12
C THR A 581 -3.39 -14.26 -4.41
N ASN A 582 -3.21 -14.99 -5.51
CA ASN A 582 -1.97 -15.69 -5.91
C ASN A 582 -1.40 -16.70 -4.88
N VAL A 583 -2.16 -17.12 -3.85
CA VAL A 583 -1.69 -18.19 -2.95
C VAL A 583 -1.49 -19.51 -3.70
N GLY A 584 -0.38 -20.19 -3.43
CA GLY A 584 0.11 -21.32 -4.21
C GLY A 584 0.57 -20.98 -5.65
N ASN A 585 0.28 -19.79 -6.17
CA ASN A 585 0.70 -19.42 -7.51
C ASN A 585 2.14 -18.87 -7.51
N ARG A 586 3.09 -19.79 -7.63
CA ARG A 586 4.49 -19.45 -7.97
C ARG A 586 4.54 -18.85 -9.38
N ARG A 587 4.30 -17.53 -9.48
CA ARG A 587 4.54 -16.76 -10.71
C ARG A 587 5.97 -17.00 -11.18
N VAL A 588 6.12 -17.74 -12.28
CA VAL A 588 7.43 -18.07 -12.88
C VAL A 588 7.96 -16.81 -13.58
N ASN A 589 8.46 -15.87 -12.79
CA ASN A 589 8.96 -14.58 -13.24
C ASN A 589 10.28 -14.18 -12.55
N SER A 590 11.19 -15.14 -12.40
CA SER A 590 12.62 -14.85 -12.23
C SER A 590 13.45 -16.05 -12.72
N TRP A 591 14.71 -15.80 -13.08
CA TRP A 591 15.61 -16.83 -13.63
C TRP A 591 16.08 -17.88 -12.61
N ILE A 592 15.63 -17.78 -11.36
CA ILE A 592 16.18 -18.48 -10.19
C ILE A 592 15.52 -19.87 -9.96
N PHE A 593 14.27 -20.07 -10.35
CA PHE A 593 13.51 -21.30 -10.05
C PHE A 593 13.04 -22.04 -11.31
N ARG A 594 13.93 -22.84 -11.93
CA ARG A 594 13.66 -23.55 -13.20
C ARG A 594 13.20 -25.02 -13.08
N SER A 595 12.95 -25.54 -11.87
CA SER A 595 12.77 -27.00 -11.68
C SER A 595 11.85 -27.40 -10.51
N PHE A 596 10.63 -26.87 -10.45
CA PHE A 596 9.59 -27.38 -9.54
C PHE A 596 8.38 -27.86 -10.32
N ASP A 597 7.88 -29.04 -9.95
CA ASP A 597 6.67 -29.64 -10.54
C ASP A 597 5.44 -28.86 -10.04
N TYR A 598 4.37 -28.81 -10.85
CA TYR A 598 3.15 -28.03 -10.53
C TYR A 598 2.50 -28.48 -9.20
N LYS A 599 2.80 -29.71 -8.76
CA LYS A 599 2.35 -30.30 -7.50
C LYS A 599 2.92 -29.61 -6.25
N ASP A 600 4.14 -29.09 -6.30
CA ASP A 600 4.80 -28.46 -5.15
C ASP A 600 4.29 -27.03 -4.87
N ALA A 601 3.44 -26.51 -5.74
CA ALA A 601 2.86 -25.19 -5.67
C ALA A 601 1.42 -25.19 -5.11
N VAL A 602 0.76 -26.35 -5.00
CA VAL A 602 -0.67 -26.41 -4.62
C VAL A 602 -0.87 -26.12 -3.13
N CYS A 603 -1.71 -25.13 -2.81
CA CYS A 603 -2.11 -24.83 -1.44
C CYS A 603 -3.27 -25.75 -0.99
N ASN A 604 -3.01 -26.59 0.01
CA ASN A 604 -4.01 -27.48 0.60
C ASN A 604 -4.81 -26.73 1.66
N ILE A 605 -6.09 -26.49 1.40
CA ILE A 605 -7.00 -25.83 2.33
C ILE A 605 -7.80 -26.91 3.07
N LYS A 606 -7.88 -26.80 4.40
CA LYS A 606 -8.66 -27.67 5.26
C LYS A 606 -9.61 -26.86 6.14
N MET A 607 -10.85 -27.30 6.24
CA MET A 607 -11.87 -26.75 7.14
C MET A 607 -12.25 -27.86 8.12
N GLU A 608 -11.76 -27.79 9.36
CA GLU A 608 -11.93 -28.87 10.34
C GLU A 608 -13.36 -28.94 10.90
N ASN A 609 -13.96 -27.78 11.18
CA ASN A 609 -15.28 -27.69 11.77
C ASN A 609 -16.34 -27.48 10.68
N GLN A 610 -17.07 -28.54 10.35
CA GLN A 610 -18.14 -28.54 9.34
C GLN A 610 -19.53 -28.19 9.87
N ASN A 611 -19.68 -27.82 11.15
CA ASN A 611 -20.96 -27.39 11.71
C ASN A 611 -21.45 -26.09 11.06
N SER A 612 -22.77 -25.83 11.09
CA SER A 612 -23.36 -24.58 10.59
C SER A 612 -22.79 -23.35 11.30
N GLY A 613 -22.13 -22.49 10.54
CA GLY A 613 -21.67 -21.16 10.94
C GLY A 613 -21.51 -20.30 9.69
N ASP A 614 -21.31 -19.00 9.86
CA ASP A 614 -21.31 -18.04 8.74
C ASP A 614 -19.91 -17.86 8.14
N ILE A 615 -19.64 -18.54 7.03
CA ILE A 615 -18.40 -18.38 6.26
C ILE A 615 -18.66 -17.57 4.99
N ILE A 616 -17.89 -16.50 4.82
CA ILE A 616 -17.96 -15.59 3.67
C ILE A 616 -16.60 -15.56 2.99
N PHE A 617 -16.54 -16.00 1.73
CA PHE A 617 -15.37 -15.82 0.88
C PHE A 617 -15.53 -14.52 0.08
N GLY A 618 -14.72 -13.51 0.42
CA GLY A 618 -14.80 -12.16 -0.13
C GLY A 618 -14.41 -12.00 -1.60
N ASN A 619 -14.61 -10.77 -2.08
CA ASN A 619 -14.37 -10.41 -3.47
C ASN A 619 -12.90 -10.67 -3.84
N ASN A 620 -12.64 -11.40 -4.93
CA ASN A 620 -11.30 -11.84 -5.33
C ASN A 620 -10.51 -12.68 -4.31
N ALA A 621 -11.11 -13.19 -3.22
CA ALA A 621 -10.37 -13.76 -2.08
C ALA A 621 -9.31 -14.81 -2.47
N PHE A 622 -9.58 -15.67 -3.43
CA PHE A 622 -8.67 -16.70 -3.97
C PHE A 622 -8.38 -16.50 -5.47
N SER A 623 -8.45 -15.27 -5.98
CA SER A 623 -8.17 -15.01 -7.40
C SER A 623 -6.73 -15.37 -7.74
N TYR A 624 -6.53 -15.93 -8.94
CA TYR A 624 -5.25 -16.46 -9.43
C TYR A 624 -4.60 -17.53 -8.52
N ALA A 625 -5.29 -18.10 -7.52
CA ALA A 625 -4.69 -19.05 -6.58
C ALA A 625 -4.60 -20.48 -7.18
N ILE A 626 -3.69 -21.31 -6.66
CA ILE A 626 -3.59 -22.75 -6.99
C ILE A 626 -3.91 -23.54 -5.73
N ILE A 627 -5.11 -24.12 -5.65
CA ILE A 627 -5.70 -24.59 -4.39
C ILE A 627 -6.33 -25.99 -4.48
N ASN A 628 -6.34 -26.68 -3.34
CA ASN A 628 -6.91 -28.00 -3.15
C ASN A 628 -7.68 -28.04 -1.82
N PHE A 629 -9.02 -28.10 -1.85
CA PHE A 629 -9.80 -28.27 -0.63
C PHE A 629 -9.82 -29.75 -0.21
N THR A 630 -9.26 -30.04 0.95
CA THR A 630 -9.07 -31.40 1.49
C THR A 630 -10.27 -31.91 2.30
N THR A 631 -11.27 -31.05 2.52
CA THR A 631 -12.55 -31.32 3.20
C THR A 631 -13.65 -30.54 2.48
N ASP A 632 -14.92 -30.87 2.73
CA ASP A 632 -16.04 -30.13 2.17
C ASP A 632 -16.01 -28.65 2.60
N VAL A 633 -16.43 -27.80 1.67
CA VAL A 633 -16.43 -26.34 1.79
C VAL A 633 -17.80 -25.89 2.27
N ASN A 634 -17.91 -25.58 3.56
CA ASN A 634 -19.12 -25.04 4.18
C ASN A 634 -19.10 -23.51 4.10
N VAL A 635 -19.65 -22.93 3.03
CA VAL A 635 -19.58 -21.49 2.75
C VAL A 635 -20.93 -20.93 2.38
N ASN A 636 -21.40 -19.94 3.14
CA ASN A 636 -22.71 -19.31 2.99
C ASN A 636 -22.73 -18.34 1.81
N THR A 637 -21.62 -17.61 1.61
CA THR A 637 -21.48 -16.61 0.54
C THR A 637 -20.13 -16.71 -0.17
N ILE A 638 -20.17 -16.84 -1.49
CA ILE A 638 -19.02 -16.69 -2.39
C ILE A 638 -19.21 -15.38 -3.17
N GLU A 639 -18.40 -14.38 -2.86
CA GLU A 639 -18.47 -13.04 -3.47
C GLU A 639 -17.89 -13.00 -4.90
N LYS A 640 -18.01 -11.82 -5.53
CA LYS A 640 -17.65 -11.65 -6.95
C LYS A 640 -16.18 -11.94 -7.19
N TYR A 641 -15.90 -12.61 -8.31
CA TYR A 641 -14.54 -12.96 -8.72
C TYR A 641 -13.74 -13.79 -7.69
N CYS A 642 -14.37 -14.39 -6.68
CA CYS A 642 -13.69 -15.08 -5.56
C CYS A 642 -12.57 -16.02 -6.02
N PHE A 643 -12.82 -16.87 -7.02
CA PHE A 643 -11.85 -17.80 -7.60
C PHE A 643 -11.42 -17.39 -9.02
N TYR A 644 -11.51 -16.12 -9.39
CA TYR A 644 -11.24 -15.67 -10.75
C TYR A 644 -9.85 -16.10 -11.23
N ASN A 645 -9.80 -16.82 -12.35
CA ASN A 645 -8.57 -17.37 -12.94
C ASN A 645 -7.75 -18.29 -11.99
N ALA A 646 -8.42 -18.96 -11.03
CA ALA A 646 -7.79 -19.92 -10.12
C ALA A 646 -7.67 -21.33 -10.72
N SER A 647 -6.74 -22.13 -10.21
CA SER A 647 -6.64 -23.56 -10.46
C SER A 647 -7.10 -24.35 -9.23
N ILE A 648 -8.10 -25.22 -9.40
CA ILE A 648 -8.76 -25.92 -8.29
C ILE A 648 -8.67 -27.44 -8.49
N PHE A 649 -8.15 -28.16 -7.49
CA PHE A 649 -7.93 -29.62 -7.55
C PHE A 649 -9.03 -30.46 -6.89
N ASN A 650 -9.52 -30.03 -5.72
CA ASN A 650 -10.72 -30.56 -5.08
C ASN A 650 -11.54 -29.39 -4.52
N PHE A 651 -12.87 -29.47 -4.66
CA PHE A 651 -13.85 -28.48 -4.22
C PHE A 651 -15.22 -29.16 -4.20
N HIS A 652 -15.82 -29.27 -3.02
CA HIS A 652 -17.17 -29.80 -2.85
C HIS A 652 -17.92 -28.83 -1.95
N LEU A 653 -18.93 -28.17 -2.52
CA LEU A 653 -19.73 -27.15 -1.84
C LEU A 653 -20.93 -27.82 -1.17
N ASN A 654 -21.17 -27.53 0.11
CA ASN A 654 -22.29 -28.12 0.84
C ASN A 654 -23.64 -27.41 0.57
N GLN A 655 -24.72 -27.98 1.08
CA GLN A 655 -26.10 -27.46 0.90
C GLN A 655 -26.39 -26.10 1.58
N HIS A 656 -25.43 -25.52 2.30
CA HIS A 656 -25.63 -24.31 3.11
C HIS A 656 -25.20 -23.02 2.36
N CYS A 657 -24.73 -23.13 1.11
CA CYS A 657 -24.41 -21.96 0.30
C CYS A 657 -25.69 -21.22 -0.15
N HIS A 658 -25.86 -19.99 0.32
CA HIS A 658 -27.01 -19.13 0.01
C HIS A 658 -26.74 -18.16 -1.14
N TYR A 659 -25.49 -17.76 -1.36
CA TYR A 659 -25.13 -16.75 -2.36
C TYR A 659 -23.86 -17.10 -3.12
N ILE A 660 -23.92 -17.09 -4.45
CA ILE A 660 -22.76 -17.18 -5.34
C ILE A 660 -22.84 -16.01 -6.31
N LYS A 661 -22.02 -14.97 -6.10
CA LYS A 661 -22.14 -13.70 -6.84
C LYS A 661 -21.41 -13.75 -8.20
N ASP A 662 -21.53 -12.65 -8.95
CA ASP A 662 -21.08 -12.54 -10.34
C ASP A 662 -19.62 -12.99 -10.55
N ASN A 663 -19.38 -13.80 -11.59
CA ASN A 663 -18.05 -14.27 -12.01
C ASN A 663 -17.25 -15.05 -10.93
N ALA A 664 -17.90 -15.58 -9.89
CA ALA A 664 -17.23 -16.23 -8.75
C ALA A 664 -16.23 -17.34 -9.15
N PHE A 665 -16.48 -18.09 -10.23
CA PHE A 665 -15.61 -19.14 -10.79
C PHE A 665 -15.24 -18.88 -12.27
N SER A 666 -15.26 -17.63 -12.71
CA SER A 666 -14.92 -17.27 -14.09
C SER A 666 -13.43 -17.48 -14.36
N LEU A 667 -13.09 -18.01 -15.54
CA LEU A 667 -11.74 -18.46 -15.93
C LEU A 667 -11.13 -19.55 -15.02
N VAL A 668 -11.91 -20.22 -14.17
CA VAL A 668 -11.36 -21.30 -13.31
C VAL A 668 -10.95 -22.52 -14.13
N TYR A 669 -9.78 -23.07 -13.79
CA TYR A 669 -9.31 -24.35 -14.27
C TYR A 669 -9.49 -25.43 -13.19
N PHE A 670 -10.49 -26.27 -13.37
CA PHE A 670 -10.77 -27.47 -12.56
C PHE A 670 -9.90 -28.64 -13.02
N TRP A 671 -9.26 -29.33 -12.09
CA TRP A 671 -8.40 -30.50 -12.37
C TRP A 671 -9.10 -31.83 -12.05
N GLY A 672 -8.64 -32.91 -12.70
CA GLY A 672 -9.04 -34.28 -12.37
C GLY A 672 -10.56 -34.51 -12.48
N SER A 673 -11.16 -35.08 -11.44
CA SER A 673 -12.59 -35.38 -11.37
C SER A 673 -13.49 -34.15 -11.21
N LEU A 674 -12.95 -32.98 -10.84
CA LEU A 674 -13.76 -31.76 -10.66
C LEU A 674 -14.31 -31.17 -11.96
N LYS A 675 -13.85 -31.63 -13.13
CA LYS A 675 -14.51 -31.22 -14.38
C LYS A 675 -15.98 -31.65 -14.42
N SER A 676 -16.34 -32.63 -13.58
CA SER A 676 -17.70 -33.03 -13.23
C SER A 676 -18.11 -32.39 -11.90
N ILE A 677 -18.72 -31.20 -11.93
CA ILE A 677 -19.15 -30.50 -10.69
C ILE A 677 -20.58 -30.86 -10.33
N ARG A 678 -20.81 -31.24 -9.06
CA ARG A 678 -22.14 -31.26 -8.45
C ARG A 678 -22.33 -30.01 -7.60
N PHE A 679 -23.31 -29.19 -7.95
CA PHE A 679 -23.74 -28.06 -7.11
C PHE A 679 -24.80 -28.49 -6.09
N PRO A 680 -24.94 -27.77 -4.96
CA PRO A 680 -25.80 -28.23 -3.88
C PRO A 680 -27.27 -28.21 -4.27
N ASP A 681 -28.01 -29.24 -3.88
CA ASP A 681 -29.43 -29.39 -4.20
C ASP A 681 -30.32 -28.51 -3.28
N ASN A 682 -30.14 -27.18 -3.34
CA ASN A 682 -30.88 -26.20 -2.55
C ASN A 682 -31.54 -25.13 -3.46
N LEU A 683 -32.87 -25.12 -3.49
CA LEU A 683 -33.71 -24.17 -4.27
C LEU A 683 -33.55 -22.69 -3.84
N SER A 684 -32.91 -22.41 -2.70
CA SER A 684 -32.78 -21.05 -2.14
C SER A 684 -31.48 -20.32 -2.51
N THR A 685 -30.52 -20.97 -3.17
CA THR A 685 -29.23 -20.34 -3.51
C THR A 685 -29.39 -19.28 -4.60
N GLU A 686 -29.06 -18.02 -4.29
CA GLU A 686 -29.03 -16.93 -5.24
C GLU A 686 -27.76 -16.98 -6.10
N LEU A 687 -27.93 -17.12 -7.41
CA LEU A 687 -26.86 -17.20 -8.39
C LEU A 687 -26.70 -15.85 -9.13
N GLY A 688 -25.47 -15.32 -9.15
CA GLY A 688 -25.05 -14.16 -9.94
C GLY A 688 -24.77 -14.52 -11.40
N LYS A 689 -24.33 -13.55 -12.20
CA LYS A 689 -24.09 -13.73 -13.64
C LYS A 689 -22.71 -14.34 -13.93
N SER A 690 -22.59 -15.05 -15.05
CA SER A 690 -21.31 -15.53 -15.60
C SER A 690 -20.45 -16.35 -14.63
N ILE A 691 -21.07 -17.11 -13.72
CA ILE A 691 -20.39 -17.80 -12.61
C ILE A 691 -19.25 -18.69 -13.11
N PHE A 692 -19.44 -19.47 -14.18
CA PHE A 692 -18.46 -20.42 -14.74
C PHE A 692 -18.01 -20.03 -16.16
N ALA A 693 -18.14 -18.75 -16.55
CA ALA A 693 -17.74 -18.30 -17.87
C ALA A 693 -16.23 -18.57 -18.11
N TYR A 694 -15.88 -19.00 -19.32
CA TYR A 694 -14.51 -19.35 -19.73
C TYR A 694 -13.83 -20.46 -18.89
N SER A 695 -14.59 -21.27 -18.15
CA SER A 695 -14.05 -22.38 -17.36
C SER A 695 -13.94 -23.69 -18.16
N ASN A 696 -13.13 -24.63 -17.69
CA ASN A 696 -12.93 -25.95 -18.30
C ASN A 696 -13.83 -27.06 -17.71
N ILE A 697 -15.01 -26.70 -17.18
CA ILE A 697 -16.02 -27.68 -16.73
C ILE A 697 -16.45 -28.53 -17.94
N GLU A 698 -16.47 -29.85 -17.78
CA GLU A 698 -16.94 -30.80 -18.81
C GLU A 698 -18.36 -31.29 -18.49
N ASN A 699 -18.69 -31.55 -17.22
CA ASN A 699 -20.03 -32.00 -16.81
C ASN A 699 -20.55 -31.20 -15.62
N PHE A 700 -21.85 -30.91 -15.61
CA PHE A 700 -22.48 -30.16 -14.54
C PHE A 700 -23.77 -30.85 -14.03
N TYR A 701 -23.81 -31.15 -12.73
CA TYR A 701 -24.87 -31.93 -12.09
C TYR A 701 -25.59 -31.11 -11.01
N THR A 702 -26.91 -31.01 -11.10
CA THR A 702 -27.75 -30.30 -10.13
C THR A 702 -29.22 -30.67 -10.34
N PHE A 703 -30.01 -30.71 -9.26
CA PHE A 703 -31.45 -30.95 -9.33
C PHE A 703 -32.29 -29.76 -8.84
N ALA A 704 -31.70 -28.60 -8.53
CA ALA A 704 -32.35 -27.67 -7.59
C ALA A 704 -32.50 -26.20 -7.99
N PHE A 705 -31.84 -25.63 -9.01
CA PHE A 705 -32.12 -24.24 -9.38
C PHE A 705 -33.21 -24.10 -10.44
N ILE A 706 -34.01 -23.06 -10.28
CA ILE A 706 -35.16 -22.73 -11.14
C ILE A 706 -34.70 -22.04 -12.44
N ASN A 707 -33.54 -21.36 -12.44
CA ASN A 707 -33.07 -20.57 -13.57
C ASN A 707 -31.58 -20.79 -13.83
N ILE A 708 -31.20 -21.00 -15.09
CA ILE A 708 -29.81 -20.88 -15.55
C ILE A 708 -29.56 -19.39 -15.79
N VAL A 709 -28.68 -18.81 -14.99
CA VAL A 709 -28.40 -17.37 -14.97
C VAL A 709 -27.68 -16.87 -16.24
N PRO A 710 -27.80 -15.57 -16.59
CA PRO A 710 -27.14 -15.03 -17.77
C PRO A 710 -25.64 -15.26 -17.79
N GLY A 711 -25.12 -15.74 -18.92
CA GLY A 711 -23.70 -16.01 -19.14
C GLY A 711 -23.10 -17.18 -18.35
N MET A 712 -23.90 -17.94 -17.58
CA MET A 712 -23.42 -18.93 -16.58
C MET A 712 -22.27 -19.82 -17.04
N PHE A 713 -22.35 -20.37 -18.25
CA PHE A 713 -21.37 -21.27 -18.86
C PHE A 713 -20.75 -20.69 -20.15
N SER A 714 -20.89 -19.38 -20.42
CA SER A 714 -20.41 -18.80 -21.68
C SER A 714 -18.93 -19.07 -21.92
N ASN A 715 -18.57 -19.54 -23.12
CA ASN A 715 -17.23 -19.96 -23.54
C ASN A 715 -16.62 -21.09 -22.65
N SER A 716 -17.45 -21.87 -21.94
CA SER A 716 -16.98 -23.04 -21.20
C SER A 716 -16.89 -24.30 -22.09
N LYS A 717 -16.23 -25.34 -21.56
CA LYS A 717 -16.06 -26.64 -22.22
C LYS A 717 -17.14 -27.67 -21.87
N ILE A 718 -18.33 -27.23 -21.46
CA ILE A 718 -19.39 -28.15 -21.02
C ILE A 718 -19.80 -29.09 -22.17
N GLU A 719 -19.73 -30.40 -21.91
CA GLU A 719 -20.08 -31.50 -22.81
C GLU A 719 -21.51 -31.99 -22.53
N ASP A 720 -21.86 -32.16 -21.25
CA ASP A 720 -23.15 -32.69 -20.77
C ASP A 720 -23.69 -31.88 -19.58
N LEU A 721 -25.02 -31.74 -19.54
CA LEU A 721 -25.78 -31.15 -18.44
C LEU A 721 -26.88 -32.13 -18.03
N LEU A 722 -26.86 -32.57 -16.77
CA LEU A 722 -27.89 -33.44 -16.24
C LEU A 722 -29.27 -32.74 -16.29
N ARG A 723 -30.26 -33.43 -16.88
CA ARG A 723 -31.67 -33.04 -16.95
C ARG A 723 -32.18 -32.45 -15.62
N ASN A 724 -32.50 -31.16 -15.62
CA ASN A 724 -33.09 -30.47 -14.47
C ASN A 724 -34.62 -30.34 -14.67
N PRO A 725 -35.45 -31.12 -13.96
CA PRO A 725 -36.91 -31.14 -14.17
C PRO A 725 -37.65 -29.89 -13.63
N TYR A 726 -36.97 -29.01 -12.88
CA TYR A 726 -37.55 -27.79 -12.29
C TYR A 726 -37.09 -26.50 -12.98
N LEU A 727 -36.30 -26.62 -14.06
CA LEU A 727 -35.80 -25.47 -14.81
C LEU A 727 -36.97 -24.72 -15.48
N LYS A 728 -37.09 -23.42 -15.19
CA LYS A 728 -38.06 -22.49 -15.80
C LYS A 728 -37.44 -21.54 -16.81
N SER A 729 -36.18 -21.11 -16.65
CA SER A 729 -35.57 -20.21 -17.64
C SER A 729 -34.09 -20.46 -17.90
N VAL A 730 -33.69 -20.23 -19.14
CA VAL A 730 -32.29 -20.09 -19.56
C VAL A 730 -32.02 -18.63 -19.88
N GLY A 731 -31.04 -18.02 -19.22
CA GLY A 731 -30.68 -16.62 -19.38
C GLY A 731 -30.00 -16.29 -20.71
N ASN A 732 -29.77 -14.99 -20.93
CA ASN A 732 -29.05 -14.51 -22.11
C ASN A 732 -27.59 -15.00 -22.07
N TYR A 733 -27.05 -15.42 -23.21
CA TYR A 733 -25.67 -15.94 -23.37
C TYR A 733 -25.28 -17.13 -22.48
N SER A 734 -26.22 -17.81 -21.81
CA SER A 734 -25.90 -18.80 -20.76
C SER A 734 -24.98 -19.94 -21.20
N PHE A 735 -25.08 -20.39 -22.46
CA PHE A 735 -24.21 -21.37 -23.11
C PHE A 735 -23.56 -20.81 -24.39
N PHE A 736 -23.41 -19.47 -24.49
CA PHE A 736 -22.83 -18.85 -25.69
C PHE A 736 -21.42 -19.38 -25.94
N ASN A 737 -21.17 -19.90 -27.15
CA ASN A 737 -19.90 -20.51 -27.57
C ASN A 737 -19.43 -21.70 -26.70
N CYS A 738 -20.37 -22.51 -26.20
CA CYS A 738 -20.04 -23.83 -25.63
C CYS A 738 -19.75 -24.83 -26.77
N SER A 739 -18.50 -24.89 -27.23
CA SER A 739 -18.12 -25.67 -28.42
C SER A 739 -18.22 -27.19 -28.25
N GLU A 740 -18.27 -27.68 -27.02
CA GLU A 740 -18.25 -29.11 -26.67
C GLU A 740 -19.63 -29.71 -26.38
N LEU A 741 -20.65 -28.87 -26.14
CA LEU A 741 -22.01 -29.29 -25.79
C LEU A 741 -22.67 -30.02 -26.98
N ARG A 742 -23.14 -31.25 -26.77
CA ARG A 742 -23.72 -32.10 -27.83
C ARG A 742 -25.23 -32.25 -27.77
N GLU A 743 -25.76 -32.53 -26.60
CA GLU A 743 -27.18 -32.74 -26.35
C GLU A 743 -27.55 -32.02 -25.05
N ILE A 744 -28.77 -31.51 -24.96
CA ILE A 744 -29.28 -30.92 -23.72
C ILE A 744 -30.79 -31.12 -23.57
N ASP A 745 -31.17 -31.70 -22.43
CA ASP A 745 -32.57 -31.79 -21.98
C ASP A 745 -32.82 -30.69 -20.94
N LEU A 746 -33.65 -29.71 -21.33
CA LEU A 746 -33.98 -28.54 -20.50
C LEU A 746 -35.13 -28.78 -19.53
N GLY A 747 -35.59 -30.03 -19.39
CA GLY A 747 -36.64 -30.44 -18.46
C GLY A 747 -38.06 -30.07 -18.91
N ASP A 748 -39.04 -30.55 -18.16
CA ASP A 748 -40.47 -30.47 -18.55
C ASP A 748 -41.13 -29.11 -18.22
N GLN A 749 -40.51 -28.29 -17.37
CA GLN A 749 -41.07 -27.04 -16.82
C GLN A 749 -40.53 -25.76 -17.47
N LEU A 750 -39.69 -25.86 -18.50
CA LEU A 750 -39.06 -24.68 -19.11
C LEU A 750 -40.10 -23.72 -19.72
N GLU A 751 -40.07 -22.47 -19.29
CA GLU A 751 -40.93 -21.39 -19.73
C GLU A 751 -40.26 -20.50 -20.79
N THR A 752 -38.97 -20.18 -20.64
CA THR A 752 -38.27 -19.21 -21.51
C THR A 752 -36.79 -19.54 -21.78
N ILE A 753 -36.33 -19.24 -23.00
CA ILE A 753 -34.92 -19.25 -23.42
C ILE A 753 -34.52 -17.82 -23.82
N GLY A 754 -33.40 -17.33 -23.29
CA GLY A 754 -32.88 -15.98 -23.50
C GLY A 754 -32.19 -15.75 -24.85
N ASN A 755 -31.80 -14.50 -25.08
CA ASN A 755 -31.10 -14.10 -26.30
C ASN A 755 -29.67 -14.68 -26.32
N TYR A 756 -29.23 -15.15 -27.50
CA TYR A 756 -27.93 -15.81 -27.70
C TYR A 756 -27.65 -17.02 -26.78
N ALA A 757 -28.67 -17.60 -26.13
CA ALA A 757 -28.52 -18.58 -25.06
C ALA A 757 -27.61 -19.77 -25.42
N PHE A 758 -27.74 -20.32 -26.62
CA PHE A 758 -26.95 -21.42 -27.18
C PHE A 758 -26.18 -21.02 -28.45
N SER A 759 -26.07 -19.72 -28.74
CA SER A 759 -25.45 -19.28 -29.99
C SER A 759 -23.98 -19.71 -30.05
N GLN A 760 -23.54 -20.14 -31.24
CA GLN A 760 -22.20 -20.68 -31.51
C GLN A 760 -21.87 -22.05 -30.87
N CYS A 761 -22.84 -22.78 -30.30
CA CYS A 761 -22.62 -24.17 -29.89
C CYS A 761 -22.38 -25.08 -31.11
N GLN A 762 -21.10 -25.28 -31.46
CA GLN A 762 -20.70 -25.94 -32.71
C GLN A 762 -21.10 -27.42 -32.80
N LYS A 763 -21.14 -28.12 -31.67
CA LYS A 763 -21.42 -29.56 -31.59
C LYS A 763 -22.85 -29.93 -31.16
N LEU A 764 -23.72 -28.93 -30.90
CA LEU A 764 -25.07 -29.18 -30.42
C LEU A 764 -25.92 -29.84 -31.52
N GLU A 765 -26.22 -31.13 -31.36
CA GLU A 765 -26.99 -31.98 -32.27
C GLU A 765 -28.49 -31.92 -31.98
N THR A 766 -28.88 -32.04 -30.70
CA THR A 766 -30.26 -32.11 -30.24
C THR A 766 -30.54 -31.17 -29.07
N VAL A 767 -31.76 -30.64 -29.01
CA VAL A 767 -32.28 -29.88 -27.86
C VAL A 767 -33.73 -30.27 -27.62
N THR A 768 -34.03 -30.73 -26.40
CA THR A 768 -35.41 -31.05 -26.01
C THR A 768 -36.01 -29.81 -25.36
N ILE A 769 -36.94 -29.15 -26.06
CA ILE A 769 -37.67 -27.97 -25.57
C ILE A 769 -39.13 -28.38 -25.28
N PRO A 770 -39.63 -28.26 -24.04
CA PRO A 770 -40.95 -28.76 -23.68
C PRO A 770 -42.08 -27.85 -24.22
N PRO A 771 -43.33 -28.37 -24.37
CA PRO A 771 -44.49 -27.60 -24.80
C PRO A 771 -44.87 -26.43 -23.87
N THR A 772 -44.37 -26.44 -22.64
CA THR A 772 -44.53 -25.38 -21.63
C THR A 772 -43.84 -24.07 -22.02
N CYS A 773 -42.79 -24.14 -22.86
CA CYS A 773 -41.98 -23.00 -23.29
C CYS A 773 -42.75 -22.05 -24.22
N TYR A 774 -42.83 -20.78 -23.84
CA TYR A 774 -43.61 -19.75 -24.55
C TYR A 774 -42.74 -18.59 -25.10
N SER A 775 -41.42 -18.61 -24.90
CA SER A 775 -40.52 -17.63 -25.51
C SER A 775 -39.13 -18.19 -25.73
N ILE A 776 -38.67 -18.15 -26.98
CA ILE A 776 -37.27 -18.32 -27.35
C ILE A 776 -36.71 -16.95 -27.76
N GLY A 777 -35.47 -16.66 -27.39
CA GLY A 777 -34.81 -15.37 -27.62
C GLY A 777 -34.33 -15.15 -29.05
N GLU A 778 -33.92 -13.92 -29.31
CA GLU A 778 -33.19 -13.55 -30.53
C GLU A 778 -31.83 -14.25 -30.56
N ASN A 779 -31.41 -14.72 -31.73
CA ASN A 779 -30.17 -15.47 -31.92
C ASN A 779 -30.00 -16.71 -31.01
N ALA A 780 -31.07 -17.21 -30.35
CA ALA A 780 -30.91 -18.21 -29.27
C ALA A 780 -30.15 -19.47 -29.68
N PHE A 781 -30.31 -19.96 -30.91
CA PHE A 781 -29.58 -21.10 -31.49
C PHE A 781 -28.80 -20.70 -32.76
N SER A 782 -28.50 -19.41 -32.92
CA SER A 782 -27.77 -18.89 -34.09
C SER A 782 -26.36 -19.46 -34.15
N GLN A 783 -25.94 -19.95 -35.32
CA GLN A 783 -24.65 -20.61 -35.57
C GLN A 783 -24.46 -21.94 -34.81
N CYS A 784 -25.52 -22.75 -34.71
CA CYS A 784 -25.47 -24.15 -34.26
C CYS A 784 -25.56 -25.11 -35.46
N PRO A 785 -24.44 -25.42 -36.15
CA PRO A 785 -24.47 -26.13 -37.44
C PRO A 785 -24.92 -27.59 -37.34
N MET A 786 -24.69 -28.26 -36.21
CA MET A 786 -25.10 -29.65 -36.00
C MET A 786 -26.57 -29.80 -35.57
N LEU A 787 -27.25 -28.70 -35.21
CA LEU A 787 -28.58 -28.73 -34.61
C LEU A 787 -29.64 -29.22 -35.60
N ASN A 788 -30.35 -30.29 -35.24
CA ASN A 788 -31.44 -30.87 -36.00
C ASN A 788 -32.75 -30.86 -35.17
N ILE A 789 -33.34 -29.67 -35.03
CA ILE A 789 -34.64 -29.48 -34.38
C ILE A 789 -35.79 -29.65 -35.39
N THR A 790 -36.73 -30.54 -35.08
CA THR A 790 -37.84 -30.92 -35.99
C THR A 790 -39.19 -30.30 -35.62
N THR A 791 -39.35 -29.78 -34.40
CA THR A 791 -40.59 -29.15 -33.91
C THR A 791 -40.27 -27.96 -33.01
N VAL A 792 -41.19 -26.99 -32.92
CA VAL A 792 -41.12 -25.88 -31.97
C VAL A 792 -42.21 -25.98 -30.90
N PRO A 793 -42.02 -25.40 -29.69
CA PRO A 793 -43.02 -25.47 -28.62
C PRO A 793 -44.38 -24.89 -29.02
N GLN A 794 -45.46 -25.58 -28.62
CA GLN A 794 -46.84 -25.20 -28.93
C GLN A 794 -47.22 -23.78 -28.47
N ARG A 795 -46.58 -23.27 -27.41
CA ARG A 795 -46.90 -21.96 -26.83
C ARG A 795 -46.00 -20.82 -27.34
N LEU A 796 -45.07 -21.08 -28.25
CA LEU A 796 -44.02 -20.12 -28.64
C LEU A 796 -44.56 -18.86 -29.32
N GLY A 797 -45.60 -18.97 -30.16
CA GLY A 797 -46.29 -17.84 -30.80
C GLY A 797 -45.49 -17.12 -31.90
N GLU A 798 -44.22 -16.81 -31.71
CA GLU A 798 -43.35 -16.21 -32.73
C GLU A 798 -41.94 -16.83 -32.76
N ILE A 799 -41.34 -16.89 -33.95
CA ILE A 799 -39.90 -17.15 -34.08
C ILE A 799 -39.19 -15.82 -34.26
N LYS A 800 -38.24 -15.52 -33.38
CA LYS A 800 -37.59 -14.20 -33.28
C LYS A 800 -36.42 -14.06 -34.27
N TYR A 801 -35.86 -12.86 -34.28
CA TYR A 801 -34.75 -12.48 -35.14
C TYR A 801 -33.57 -13.47 -35.00
N GLN A 802 -33.14 -14.05 -36.13
CA GLN A 802 -32.02 -14.99 -36.22
C GLN A 802 -32.06 -16.22 -35.29
N THR A 803 -33.22 -16.62 -34.75
CA THR A 803 -33.30 -17.68 -33.72
C THR A 803 -32.61 -18.99 -34.13
N PHE A 804 -32.72 -19.43 -35.40
CA PHE A 804 -32.09 -20.63 -35.97
C PHE A 804 -31.18 -20.31 -37.17
N ALA A 805 -30.66 -19.08 -37.28
CA ALA A 805 -29.80 -18.71 -38.40
C ALA A 805 -28.52 -19.57 -38.42
N ASN A 806 -28.11 -20.04 -39.59
CA ASN A 806 -26.97 -20.95 -39.81
C ASN A 806 -27.10 -22.32 -39.10
N CYS A 807 -28.32 -22.77 -38.75
CA CYS A 807 -28.57 -24.15 -38.32
C CYS A 807 -28.60 -25.10 -39.53
N ILE A 808 -27.42 -25.41 -40.08
CA ILE A 808 -27.28 -26.12 -41.36
C ILE A 808 -27.76 -27.58 -41.36
N SER A 809 -28.18 -28.15 -40.22
CA SER A 809 -28.62 -29.55 -40.13
C SER A 809 -30.13 -29.77 -40.03
N ILE A 810 -30.93 -28.70 -39.88
CA ILE A 810 -32.39 -28.77 -39.94
C ILE A 810 -32.81 -29.17 -41.37
N LYS A 811 -33.49 -30.31 -41.52
CA LYS A 811 -34.06 -30.79 -42.79
C LYS A 811 -35.50 -30.36 -43.02
N SER A 812 -36.30 -30.39 -41.96
CA SER A 812 -37.68 -29.93 -41.92
C SER A 812 -38.00 -29.51 -40.49
N ILE A 813 -38.90 -28.56 -40.33
CA ILE A 813 -39.34 -28.11 -39.01
C ILE A 813 -40.84 -27.83 -39.03
N ASN A 814 -41.52 -28.37 -38.02
CA ASN A 814 -42.95 -28.19 -37.83
C ASN A 814 -43.22 -26.84 -37.14
N LEU A 815 -44.02 -25.99 -37.80
CA LEU A 815 -44.33 -24.63 -37.38
C LEU A 815 -45.81 -24.41 -37.02
N TRP A 816 -46.64 -25.46 -36.84
CA TRP A 816 -48.11 -25.35 -36.77
C TRP A 816 -48.70 -24.27 -35.85
N TYR A 817 -47.99 -23.89 -34.77
CA TYR A 817 -48.48 -22.95 -33.76
C TYR A 817 -47.88 -21.53 -33.86
N ILE A 818 -47.15 -21.22 -34.93
CA ILE A 818 -46.43 -19.96 -35.10
C ILE A 818 -47.27 -18.91 -35.83
N ARG A 819 -47.48 -17.76 -35.16
CA ARG A 819 -48.26 -16.59 -35.60
C ARG A 819 -47.40 -15.43 -36.14
N LYS A 820 -46.07 -15.61 -36.20
CA LYS A 820 -45.12 -14.68 -36.84
C LYS A 820 -43.75 -15.33 -37.01
N ILE A 821 -43.10 -15.10 -38.15
CA ILE A 821 -41.69 -15.48 -38.39
C ILE A 821 -40.89 -14.19 -38.65
N ASN A 822 -39.97 -13.84 -37.75
CA ASN A 822 -39.19 -12.61 -37.85
C ASN A 822 -37.97 -12.76 -38.80
N SER A 823 -37.31 -11.64 -39.10
CA SER A 823 -36.26 -11.58 -40.11
C SER A 823 -35.07 -12.49 -39.80
N LEU A 824 -34.48 -13.10 -40.84
CA LEU A 824 -33.34 -14.02 -40.77
C LEU A 824 -33.56 -15.26 -39.85
N ALA A 825 -34.79 -15.57 -39.42
CA ALA A 825 -35.08 -16.65 -38.46
C ALA A 825 -34.44 -18.01 -38.78
N PHE A 826 -34.43 -18.41 -40.06
CA PHE A 826 -33.80 -19.62 -40.59
C PHE A 826 -32.85 -19.31 -41.76
N ASP A 827 -32.25 -18.11 -41.79
CA ASP A 827 -31.27 -17.79 -42.83
C ASP A 827 -30.12 -18.79 -42.84
N SER A 828 -29.70 -19.20 -44.04
CA SER A 828 -28.59 -20.12 -44.26
C SER A 828 -28.80 -21.52 -43.63
N CYS A 829 -30.04 -21.95 -43.39
CA CYS A 829 -30.40 -23.35 -43.11
C CYS A 829 -30.29 -24.20 -44.39
N ILE A 830 -29.06 -24.47 -44.84
CA ILE A 830 -28.77 -25.02 -46.18
C ILE A 830 -29.31 -26.43 -46.45
N LYS A 831 -29.62 -27.25 -45.44
CA LYS A 831 -30.23 -28.58 -45.60
C LYS A 831 -31.76 -28.59 -45.45
N LEU A 832 -32.40 -27.44 -45.21
CA LEU A 832 -33.86 -27.37 -45.15
C LEU A 832 -34.41 -27.79 -46.51
N GLU A 833 -35.13 -28.91 -46.57
CA GLU A 833 -35.65 -29.55 -47.79
C GLU A 833 -37.09 -29.07 -48.07
N SER A 834 -37.94 -28.98 -47.05
CA SER A 834 -39.31 -28.49 -47.18
C SER A 834 -39.76 -27.65 -45.99
N ILE A 835 -40.69 -26.71 -46.22
CA ILE A 835 -41.26 -25.88 -45.17
C ILE A 835 -42.75 -25.61 -45.38
N VAL A 836 -43.50 -25.64 -44.27
CA VAL A 836 -44.93 -25.33 -44.23
C VAL A 836 -45.14 -24.17 -43.27
N ILE A 837 -45.46 -23.00 -43.82
CA ILE A 837 -45.89 -21.84 -43.04
C ILE A 837 -47.36 -22.08 -42.67
N PRO A 838 -47.73 -22.06 -41.38
CA PRO A 838 -49.07 -22.43 -40.94
C PRO A 838 -50.14 -21.42 -41.37
N ASP A 839 -51.39 -21.85 -41.32
CA ASP A 839 -52.53 -20.95 -41.31
C ASP A 839 -52.46 -20.00 -40.11
N GLU A 840 -52.95 -18.76 -40.25
CA GLU A 840 -52.84 -17.69 -39.24
C GLU A 840 -51.40 -17.22 -38.90
N CYS A 841 -50.38 -17.57 -39.71
CA CYS A 841 -49.00 -17.10 -39.48
C CYS A 841 -48.81 -15.57 -39.59
N GLY A 842 -49.78 -14.85 -40.15
CA GLY A 842 -49.81 -13.38 -40.19
C GLY A 842 -48.75 -12.76 -41.07
N GLU A 843 -47.50 -12.69 -40.60
CA GLU A 843 -46.36 -12.13 -41.33
C GLU A 843 -45.11 -13.02 -41.25
N VAL A 844 -44.46 -13.19 -42.41
CA VAL A 844 -43.13 -13.78 -42.56
C VAL A 844 -42.20 -12.69 -43.06
N LEU A 845 -41.26 -12.26 -42.21
CA LEU A 845 -40.43 -11.07 -42.42
C LEU A 845 -39.16 -11.34 -43.24
N GLN A 846 -38.50 -10.26 -43.66
CA GLN A 846 -37.45 -10.28 -44.68
C GLN A 846 -36.32 -11.27 -44.36
N TYR A 847 -35.86 -12.00 -45.39
CA TYR A 847 -34.75 -12.96 -45.29
C TYR A 847 -34.98 -14.13 -44.32
N SER A 848 -36.20 -14.40 -43.84
CA SER A 848 -36.41 -15.43 -42.82
C SER A 848 -36.04 -16.86 -43.26
N PHE A 849 -35.98 -17.14 -44.57
CA PHE A 849 -35.59 -18.41 -45.18
C PHE A 849 -34.58 -18.20 -46.32
N SER A 850 -33.79 -17.12 -46.30
CA SER A 850 -32.79 -16.91 -47.36
C SER A 850 -31.65 -17.90 -47.27
N ASN A 851 -31.03 -18.18 -48.42
CA ASN A 851 -29.90 -19.11 -48.57
C ASN A 851 -30.20 -20.55 -48.12
N CYS A 852 -31.47 -20.94 -47.97
CA CYS A 852 -31.90 -22.34 -47.82
C CYS A 852 -31.77 -23.07 -49.16
N ILE A 853 -30.54 -23.39 -49.57
CA ILE A 853 -30.23 -23.87 -50.92
C ILE A 853 -30.86 -25.23 -51.27
N SER A 854 -31.10 -26.11 -50.29
CA SER A 854 -31.76 -27.41 -50.49
C SER A 854 -33.29 -27.34 -50.54
N LEU A 855 -33.89 -26.19 -50.25
CA LEU A 855 -35.33 -26.04 -50.09
C LEU A 855 -36.02 -26.29 -51.42
N CYS A 856 -36.72 -27.42 -51.56
CA CYS A 856 -37.35 -27.86 -52.80
C CYS A 856 -38.86 -27.59 -52.86
N SER A 857 -39.52 -27.46 -51.70
CA SER A 857 -40.95 -27.17 -51.60
C SER A 857 -41.32 -26.21 -50.46
N VAL A 858 -42.27 -25.31 -50.74
CA VAL A 858 -42.83 -24.32 -49.80
C VAL A 858 -44.35 -24.36 -49.84
N ILE A 859 -44.99 -24.45 -48.68
CA ILE A 859 -46.43 -24.23 -48.52
C ILE A 859 -46.64 -22.95 -47.69
N VAL A 860 -47.49 -22.05 -48.17
CA VAL A 860 -47.89 -20.82 -47.48
C VAL A 860 -49.34 -20.91 -47.05
N GLY A 861 -49.55 -20.95 -45.73
CA GLY A 861 -50.86 -20.97 -45.09
C GLY A 861 -51.72 -19.73 -45.34
N THR A 862 -52.99 -19.83 -44.96
CA THR A 862 -53.99 -18.77 -45.16
C THR A 862 -53.70 -17.53 -44.33
N PHE A 863 -54.16 -16.38 -44.83
CA PHE A 863 -54.02 -15.06 -44.18
C PHE A 863 -52.56 -14.66 -43.86
N CYS A 864 -51.61 -15.16 -44.65
CA CYS A 864 -50.18 -14.92 -44.47
C CYS A 864 -49.63 -13.89 -45.46
N LYS A 865 -48.82 -12.96 -44.95
CA LYS A 865 -48.07 -11.97 -45.74
C LYS A 865 -46.59 -12.32 -45.77
N VAL A 866 -46.09 -12.62 -46.96
CA VAL A 866 -44.68 -12.94 -47.23
C VAL A 866 -43.97 -11.65 -47.65
N HIS A 867 -43.06 -11.16 -46.82
CA HIS A 867 -42.31 -9.92 -47.05
C HIS A 867 -41.21 -10.08 -48.10
N ASP A 868 -40.55 -8.96 -48.39
CA ASP A 868 -39.46 -8.85 -49.35
C ASP A 868 -38.29 -9.78 -48.99
N ASN A 869 -37.70 -10.43 -49.99
CA ASN A 869 -36.49 -11.26 -49.86
C ASN A 869 -36.60 -12.52 -48.96
N VAL A 870 -37.79 -12.92 -48.49
CA VAL A 870 -38.00 -14.07 -47.57
C VAL A 870 -37.27 -15.35 -48.00
N PHE A 871 -37.42 -15.80 -49.24
CA PHE A 871 -36.85 -17.03 -49.80
C PHE A 871 -35.67 -16.75 -50.77
N THR A 872 -34.91 -15.68 -50.53
CA THR A 872 -33.83 -15.29 -51.46
C THR A 872 -32.75 -16.36 -51.57
N ASN A 873 -32.31 -16.70 -52.78
CA ASN A 873 -31.28 -17.72 -53.08
C ASN A 873 -31.67 -19.16 -52.68
N CYS A 874 -32.96 -19.49 -52.57
CA CYS A 874 -33.44 -20.87 -52.47
C CYS A 874 -33.35 -21.58 -53.83
N PHE A 875 -32.14 -21.94 -54.26
CA PHE A 875 -31.87 -22.37 -55.63
C PHE A 875 -32.60 -23.65 -56.04
N ASN A 876 -32.81 -24.62 -55.14
CA ASN A 876 -33.50 -25.87 -55.46
C ASN A 876 -35.04 -25.78 -55.40
N LEU A 877 -35.61 -24.60 -55.10
CA LEU A 877 -37.05 -24.45 -54.90
C LEU A 877 -37.80 -24.75 -56.19
N SER A 878 -38.56 -25.84 -56.19
CA SER A 878 -39.19 -26.42 -57.38
C SER A 878 -40.72 -26.30 -57.36
N PHE A 879 -41.33 -26.38 -56.17
CA PHE A 879 -42.76 -26.32 -55.96
C PHE A 879 -43.13 -25.28 -54.90
N VAL A 880 -44.14 -24.44 -55.18
CA VAL A 880 -44.69 -23.50 -54.20
C VAL A 880 -46.21 -23.56 -54.20
N TYR A 881 -46.82 -23.74 -53.04
CA TYR A 881 -48.27 -23.72 -52.85
C TYR A 881 -48.71 -22.54 -51.99
N PHE A 882 -49.63 -21.73 -52.51
CA PHE A 882 -50.26 -20.62 -51.78
C PHE A 882 -51.74 -20.92 -51.50
N LYS A 883 -52.11 -20.97 -50.21
CA LYS A 883 -53.51 -21.04 -49.77
C LYS A 883 -54.24 -19.70 -49.98
N ASN A 884 -55.48 -19.60 -49.50
CA ASN A 884 -56.32 -18.40 -49.59
C ASN A 884 -55.82 -17.22 -48.71
N ASN A 885 -56.05 -16.01 -49.20
CA ASN A 885 -55.76 -14.72 -48.57
C ASN A 885 -54.26 -14.48 -48.29
N VAL A 886 -53.39 -14.96 -49.18
CA VAL A 886 -51.94 -14.73 -49.12
C VAL A 886 -51.56 -13.43 -49.83
N ILE A 887 -50.62 -12.67 -49.26
CA ILE A 887 -49.99 -11.49 -49.87
C ILE A 887 -48.50 -11.77 -50.06
N ILE A 888 -47.99 -11.57 -51.27
CA ILE A 888 -46.58 -11.79 -51.63
C ILE A 888 -45.96 -10.47 -52.07
N ASN A 889 -45.00 -9.96 -51.30
CA ASN A 889 -44.27 -8.73 -51.60
C ASN A 889 -43.22 -8.91 -52.72
N ASP A 890 -42.67 -7.78 -53.18
CA ASP A 890 -41.57 -7.75 -54.15
C ASP A 890 -40.33 -8.48 -53.64
N PHE A 891 -39.64 -9.21 -54.52
CA PHE A 891 -38.45 -10.00 -54.21
C PHE A 891 -38.63 -11.14 -53.19
N ALA A 892 -39.86 -11.46 -52.75
CA ALA A 892 -40.13 -12.53 -51.77
C ALA A 892 -39.48 -13.87 -52.13
N PHE A 893 -39.45 -14.23 -53.41
CA PHE A 893 -38.82 -15.42 -53.99
C PHE A 893 -37.76 -14.98 -55.01
N LYS A 894 -36.70 -14.32 -54.58
CA LYS A 894 -35.63 -13.82 -55.46
C LYS A 894 -34.53 -14.87 -55.69
N ASN A 895 -34.08 -15.04 -56.93
CA ASN A 895 -33.06 -16.02 -57.33
C ASN A 895 -33.43 -17.49 -56.98
N CYS A 896 -34.71 -17.87 -57.07
CA CYS A 896 -35.19 -19.23 -56.88
C CYS A 896 -35.34 -19.92 -58.25
N GLU A 897 -34.22 -20.13 -58.96
CA GLU A 897 -34.22 -20.36 -60.41
C GLU A 897 -34.94 -21.65 -60.86
N ASN A 898 -35.13 -22.65 -60.00
CA ASN A 898 -35.67 -23.96 -60.37
C ASN A 898 -37.19 -24.14 -60.17
N ILE A 899 -37.98 -23.08 -59.96
CA ILE A 899 -39.44 -23.22 -59.76
C ILE A 899 -40.10 -23.75 -61.04
N THR A 900 -40.58 -25.00 -61.00
CA THR A 900 -41.27 -25.70 -62.09
C THR A 900 -42.78 -25.70 -61.94
N ALA A 901 -43.29 -25.59 -60.70
CA ALA A 901 -44.72 -25.65 -60.41
C ALA A 901 -45.14 -24.66 -59.31
N ILE A 902 -46.25 -23.96 -59.55
CA ILE A 902 -46.92 -23.11 -58.55
C ILE A 902 -48.39 -23.52 -58.45
N ALA A 903 -48.85 -23.78 -57.23
CA ALA A 903 -50.24 -24.08 -56.92
C ALA A 903 -50.90 -22.89 -56.19
N ILE A 904 -52.16 -22.58 -56.54
CA ILE A 904 -52.91 -21.45 -56.00
C ILE A 904 -54.37 -21.76 -55.66
N CYS A 905 -54.87 -21.14 -54.60
CA CYS A 905 -56.31 -21.02 -54.29
C CYS A 905 -56.91 -19.68 -54.78
N ASP A 906 -58.18 -19.45 -54.47
CA ASP A 906 -59.04 -18.39 -55.04
C ASP A 906 -58.56 -16.94 -54.84
N SER A 907 -57.93 -16.63 -53.70
CA SER A 907 -57.70 -15.23 -53.26
C SER A 907 -56.24 -14.98 -52.89
N ILE A 908 -55.41 -14.50 -53.82
CA ILE A 908 -53.98 -14.22 -53.58
C ILE A 908 -53.60 -12.87 -54.21
N THR A 909 -52.76 -12.09 -53.52
CA THR A 909 -52.15 -10.85 -54.03
C THR A 909 -50.65 -11.05 -54.22
N ILE A 910 -50.12 -10.69 -55.39
CA ILE A 910 -48.71 -10.88 -55.74
C ILE A 910 -48.17 -9.58 -56.34
N ASN A 911 -47.10 -9.03 -55.73
CA ASN A 911 -46.45 -7.82 -56.21
C ASN A 911 -45.58 -8.07 -57.46
N PRO A 912 -45.30 -7.04 -58.29
CA PRO A 912 -44.72 -7.21 -59.63
C PRO A 912 -43.36 -7.92 -59.70
N TYR A 913 -42.52 -7.78 -58.67
CA TYR A 913 -41.18 -8.36 -58.60
C TYR A 913 -41.07 -9.53 -57.63
N ALA A 914 -42.18 -10.13 -57.18
CA ALA A 914 -42.18 -11.22 -56.20
C ALA A 914 -41.21 -12.38 -56.55
N PHE A 915 -41.16 -12.78 -57.83
CA PHE A 915 -40.33 -13.88 -58.34
C PHE A 915 -39.13 -13.40 -59.19
N ASN A 916 -38.45 -12.33 -58.74
CA ASN A 916 -37.35 -11.71 -59.49
C ASN A 916 -36.19 -12.69 -59.72
N SER A 917 -35.91 -13.03 -60.99
CA SER A 917 -34.89 -14.03 -61.39
C SER A 917 -35.20 -15.47 -60.92
N SER A 918 -36.47 -15.88 -60.95
CA SER A 918 -36.88 -17.17 -60.34
C SER A 918 -37.83 -18.03 -61.18
N LEU A 919 -38.24 -17.60 -62.37
CA LEU A 919 -39.20 -18.34 -63.19
C LEU A 919 -38.57 -18.67 -64.56
N ASN A 920 -38.41 -19.97 -64.80
CA ASN A 920 -37.86 -20.54 -66.04
C ASN A 920 -38.91 -20.62 -67.16
N SER A 921 -38.49 -21.08 -68.34
CA SER A 921 -39.28 -21.09 -69.59
C SER A 921 -40.45 -22.09 -69.67
N SER A 922 -40.68 -22.88 -68.62
CA SER A 922 -41.81 -23.81 -68.52
C SER A 922 -42.29 -23.87 -67.08
N LEU A 923 -43.52 -23.44 -66.83
CA LEU A 923 -44.13 -23.37 -65.50
C LEU A 923 -45.50 -24.05 -65.51
N HIS A 924 -45.70 -25.01 -64.60
CA HIS A 924 -47.00 -25.61 -64.33
C HIS A 924 -47.74 -24.71 -63.33
N LEU A 925 -48.87 -24.14 -63.76
CA LEU A 925 -49.70 -23.31 -62.91
C LEU A 925 -51.00 -24.06 -62.57
N LEU A 926 -51.11 -24.47 -61.32
CA LEU A 926 -52.15 -25.36 -60.83
C LEU A 926 -53.13 -24.57 -59.98
N TYR A 927 -54.44 -24.81 -60.14
CA TYR A 927 -55.43 -24.08 -59.37
C TYR A 927 -56.55 -24.95 -58.81
N LEU A 928 -56.86 -24.69 -57.54
CA LEU A 928 -58.00 -25.20 -56.80
C LEU A 928 -59.04 -24.06 -56.72
N GLY A 929 -60.21 -24.25 -57.33
CA GLY A 929 -61.33 -23.29 -57.31
C GLY A 929 -61.18 -22.01 -58.16
N ALA A 930 -59.96 -21.50 -58.31
CA ALA A 930 -59.70 -20.10 -58.64
C ALA A 930 -60.42 -19.53 -59.89
N ARG A 931 -60.86 -18.26 -59.76
CA ARG A 931 -61.30 -17.46 -60.91
C ARG A 931 -60.14 -17.33 -61.90
N LYS A 932 -60.37 -17.74 -63.15
CA LYS A 932 -59.42 -17.77 -64.28
C LYS A 932 -58.51 -16.52 -64.43
N ASN A 933 -58.97 -15.36 -63.99
CA ASN A 933 -58.23 -14.09 -64.01
C ASN A 933 -57.01 -14.05 -63.06
N VAL A 934 -57.01 -14.78 -61.94
CA VAL A 934 -55.86 -14.85 -61.02
C VAL A 934 -54.68 -15.56 -61.69
N ALA A 935 -54.96 -16.70 -62.35
CA ALA A 935 -53.97 -17.44 -63.13
C ALA A 935 -53.41 -16.62 -64.31
N ILE A 936 -54.24 -15.79 -64.96
CA ILE A 936 -53.82 -14.88 -66.05
C ILE A 936 -52.89 -13.77 -65.54
N ASN A 937 -53.03 -13.31 -64.29
CA ASN A 937 -52.12 -12.32 -63.71
C ASN A 937 -50.73 -12.92 -63.43
N LEU A 938 -50.64 -14.15 -62.91
CA LEU A 938 -49.37 -14.84 -62.68
C LEU A 938 -48.52 -14.98 -63.95
N ALA A 939 -49.14 -15.24 -65.09
CA ALA A 939 -48.47 -15.31 -66.39
C ALA A 939 -47.82 -13.99 -66.86
N ARG A 940 -48.09 -12.85 -66.20
CA ARG A 940 -47.50 -11.53 -66.56
C ARG A 940 -46.12 -11.28 -65.95
N PHE A 941 -45.65 -12.11 -65.02
CA PHE A 941 -44.46 -11.84 -64.21
C PHE A 941 -43.21 -12.65 -64.58
N VAL A 942 -43.23 -13.40 -65.69
CA VAL A 942 -42.06 -14.18 -66.16
C VAL A 942 -41.12 -13.30 -67.01
N LYS A 943 -39.81 -13.43 -66.77
CA LYS A 943 -38.80 -12.40 -67.07
C LYS A 943 -38.35 -12.28 -68.54
N ASN A 944 -38.77 -13.19 -69.43
CA ASN A 944 -38.43 -13.15 -70.85
C ASN A 944 -39.69 -13.19 -71.72
N VAL A 945 -40.16 -12.01 -72.13
CA VAL A 945 -41.15 -11.84 -73.20
C VAL A 945 -40.55 -10.89 -74.23
N THR A 946 -40.01 -11.43 -75.32
CA THR A 946 -39.57 -10.64 -76.46
C THR A 946 -40.80 -10.19 -77.25
N VAL A 947 -41.09 -8.88 -77.22
CA VAL A 947 -42.29 -8.32 -77.86
C VAL A 947 -41.98 -7.89 -79.30
N SER A 948 -42.72 -8.42 -80.28
CA SER A 948 -42.85 -7.80 -81.60
C SER A 948 -44.30 -7.80 -82.09
N GLN A 949 -45.03 -6.77 -81.64
CA GLN A 949 -46.34 -6.29 -82.12
C GLN A 949 -47.58 -7.19 -82.07
N ALA A 950 -48.67 -6.54 -81.64
CA ALA A 950 -50.08 -6.77 -81.97
C ALA A 950 -50.75 -8.12 -81.60
N TYR A 951 -51.85 -7.96 -80.87
CA TYR A 951 -52.94 -8.95 -80.72
C TYR A 951 -53.38 -9.51 -82.08
N HIS A 952 -53.36 -10.84 -82.25
CA HIS A 952 -54.55 -11.69 -82.50
C HIS A 952 -54.13 -13.13 -82.81
N GLY A 953 -54.68 -14.11 -82.07
CA GLY A 953 -54.52 -15.54 -82.38
C GLY A 953 -53.32 -16.22 -81.68
N LYS A 954 -53.63 -17.26 -80.90
CA LYS A 954 -52.74 -18.10 -80.08
C LYS A 954 -51.30 -18.33 -80.60
N SER A 955 -50.32 -17.92 -79.80
CA SER A 955 -49.10 -18.72 -79.51
C SER A 955 -48.51 -18.34 -78.14
N PHE A 956 -49.22 -18.69 -77.06
CA PHE A 956 -48.66 -18.64 -75.71
C PHE A 956 -47.80 -19.89 -75.49
N PHE A 957 -46.49 -19.72 -75.26
CA PHE A 957 -45.60 -20.85 -75.01
C PHE A 957 -45.57 -21.27 -73.53
N ASN A 958 -45.67 -22.59 -73.32
CA ASN A 958 -45.26 -23.39 -72.17
C ASN A 958 -45.74 -22.99 -70.75
N PHE A 959 -46.97 -22.51 -70.63
CA PHE A 959 -47.73 -22.61 -69.38
C PHE A 959 -48.80 -23.70 -69.49
N ILE A 960 -48.71 -24.71 -68.64
CA ILE A 960 -49.78 -25.70 -68.47
C ILE A 960 -50.63 -25.24 -67.29
N VAL A 961 -51.83 -24.73 -67.59
CA VAL A 961 -52.78 -24.20 -66.59
C VAL A 961 -53.87 -25.23 -66.33
N ASN A 962 -53.68 -26.07 -65.31
CA ASN A 962 -54.59 -27.16 -64.98
C ASN A 962 -55.45 -26.81 -63.76
N LYS A 963 -56.76 -27.05 -63.87
CA LYS A 963 -57.60 -27.23 -62.68
C LYS A 963 -57.28 -28.62 -62.15
N ILE A 964 -56.98 -28.73 -60.86
CA ILE A 964 -56.74 -30.01 -60.20
C ILE A 964 -57.80 -30.28 -59.13
N SER A 965 -58.03 -31.55 -58.81
CA SER A 965 -58.78 -31.98 -57.63
C SER A 965 -57.92 -31.87 -56.37
N THR A 966 -58.56 -31.97 -55.20
CA THR A 966 -57.84 -32.07 -53.91
C THR A 966 -56.95 -33.32 -53.86
N GLU A 967 -57.40 -34.44 -54.44
CA GLU A 967 -56.64 -35.70 -54.52
C GLU A 967 -55.41 -35.58 -55.42
N GLU A 968 -55.55 -34.92 -56.59
CA GLU A 968 -54.43 -34.63 -57.49
C GLU A 968 -53.41 -33.67 -56.83
N MET A 969 -53.88 -32.70 -56.04
CA MET A 969 -53.02 -31.84 -55.23
C MET A 969 -52.24 -32.63 -54.17
N HIS A 970 -52.89 -33.59 -53.48
CA HIS A 970 -52.22 -34.44 -52.50
C HIS A 970 -51.13 -35.30 -53.17
N GLN A 971 -51.40 -35.87 -54.35
CA GLN A 971 -50.40 -36.64 -55.10
C GLN A 971 -49.19 -35.77 -55.45
N LEU A 972 -49.42 -34.55 -55.96
CA LEU A 972 -48.34 -33.60 -56.27
C LEU A 972 -47.54 -33.19 -55.04
N MET A 973 -48.21 -32.95 -53.90
CA MET A 973 -47.51 -32.64 -52.65
C MET A 973 -46.59 -33.79 -52.21
N ASN A 974 -47.03 -35.05 -52.39
CA ASN A 974 -46.19 -36.22 -52.15
C ASN A 974 -45.02 -36.29 -53.15
N ASP A 975 -45.27 -36.10 -54.45
CA ASP A 975 -44.25 -36.15 -55.52
C ASP A 975 -43.12 -35.11 -55.32
N TYR A 976 -43.43 -33.97 -54.71
CA TYR A 976 -42.48 -32.89 -54.37
C TYR A 976 -41.99 -32.94 -52.89
N ASN A 977 -42.17 -34.05 -52.18
CA ASN A 977 -41.75 -34.25 -50.77
C ASN A 977 -42.22 -33.15 -49.80
N CYS A 978 -43.45 -32.66 -49.95
CA CYS A 978 -44.00 -31.51 -49.21
C CYS A 978 -44.45 -31.82 -47.76
N GLY A 979 -43.75 -32.74 -47.07
CA GLY A 979 -44.04 -33.14 -45.69
C GLY A 979 -45.34 -33.94 -45.51
N GLU A 980 -45.64 -34.33 -44.26
CA GLU A 980 -46.91 -34.99 -43.94
C GLU A 980 -48.07 -33.98 -43.84
N TYR A 981 -49.14 -34.35 -44.54
CA TYR A 981 -50.51 -33.83 -44.58
C TYR A 981 -50.93 -32.73 -43.58
N ILE A 982 -51.39 -31.59 -44.12
CA ILE A 982 -52.39 -30.74 -43.46
C ILE A 982 -53.75 -31.07 -44.09
N GLU A 983 -54.72 -31.47 -43.29
CA GLU A 983 -56.08 -31.77 -43.75
C GLU A 983 -56.75 -30.57 -44.43
N PHE A 984 -57.44 -30.84 -45.55
CA PHE A 984 -58.18 -29.84 -46.33
C PHE A 984 -59.61 -29.59 -45.80
N GLU A 985 -59.97 -30.13 -44.63
CA GLU A 985 -61.27 -29.91 -43.98
C GLU A 985 -61.11 -29.20 -42.63
N ASP A 986 -61.68 -27.99 -42.52
CA ASP A 986 -61.72 -27.21 -41.28
C ASP A 986 -62.61 -27.89 -40.22
N ILE A 987 -62.07 -28.18 -39.02
CA ILE A 987 -62.88 -28.27 -37.79
C ILE A 987 -62.31 -27.41 -36.65
N TYR A 988 -62.87 -26.20 -36.53
CA TYR A 988 -63.25 -25.47 -35.32
C TYR A 988 -62.21 -25.13 -34.21
N LEU A 989 -62.04 -23.82 -34.04
CA LEU A 989 -61.90 -23.03 -32.80
C LEU A 989 -60.91 -23.49 -31.71
N PRO A 990 -59.96 -22.64 -31.29
CA PRO A 990 -59.30 -22.84 -30.00
C PRO A 990 -60.33 -22.69 -28.85
N PRO A 991 -60.28 -23.54 -27.80
CA PRO A 991 -61.10 -23.32 -26.62
C PRO A 991 -60.68 -22.01 -25.94
N THR A 992 -61.64 -21.10 -25.77
CA THR A 992 -61.44 -19.89 -24.95
C THR A 992 -61.06 -20.26 -23.52
N PRO A 993 -60.15 -19.51 -22.86
CA PRO A 993 -59.59 -19.91 -21.58
C PRO A 993 -60.62 -19.78 -20.45
N ALA A 994 -61.01 -20.92 -19.86
CA ALA A 994 -61.83 -20.98 -18.65
C ALA A 994 -61.25 -22.01 -17.67
N ASP A 995 -60.86 -21.51 -16.49
CA ASP A 995 -60.59 -22.23 -15.23
C ASP A 995 -59.51 -23.36 -15.21
N PRO A 996 -58.42 -23.25 -14.41
CA PRO A 996 -57.35 -24.25 -14.37
C PRO A 996 -57.68 -25.61 -13.69
N THR A 997 -58.90 -25.85 -13.21
CA THR A 997 -59.13 -26.78 -12.09
C THR A 997 -59.63 -28.20 -12.42
N ILE A 998 -59.93 -28.55 -13.68
CA ILE A 998 -60.47 -29.90 -14.02
C ILE A 998 -59.77 -30.54 -15.24
N TYR A 999 -58.79 -31.40 -14.98
CA TYR A 999 -58.27 -32.37 -15.97
C TYR A 999 -58.96 -33.74 -15.81
N ARG A 1000 -59.58 -34.24 -16.89
CA ARG A 1000 -59.81 -35.68 -17.12
C ARG A 1000 -59.49 -36.00 -18.59
N PRO A 1001 -58.76 -37.08 -18.88
CA PRO A 1001 -58.32 -37.37 -20.25
C PRO A 1001 -59.44 -38.04 -21.07
N TYR A 1002 -59.83 -37.42 -22.19
CA TYR A 1002 -60.54 -38.11 -23.26
C TYR A 1002 -59.53 -38.69 -24.26
N PHE A 1003 -59.11 -39.93 -24.02
CA PHE A 1003 -58.52 -40.75 -25.07
C PHE A 1003 -59.61 -41.14 -26.06
N ASN A 1004 -59.51 -40.68 -27.31
CA ASN A 1004 -60.26 -41.32 -28.39
C ASN A 1004 -59.37 -42.41 -29.04
N LYS A 1005 -59.79 -43.67 -28.90
CA LYS A 1005 -59.12 -44.80 -29.53
C LYS A 1005 -59.43 -44.80 -31.02
N ASN A 1006 -58.40 -44.84 -31.88
CA ASN A 1006 -58.35 -45.55 -33.18
C ASN A 1006 -57.42 -44.89 -34.22
N VAL A 1007 -56.12 -44.73 -33.92
CA VAL A 1007 -55.06 -44.84 -34.94
C VAL A 1007 -53.91 -45.63 -34.32
N LEU A 1008 -53.54 -46.75 -34.93
CA LEU A 1008 -52.40 -47.58 -34.55
C LEU A 1008 -51.18 -47.13 -35.36
N PHE A 1009 -50.19 -46.51 -34.72
CA PHE A 1009 -48.84 -46.42 -35.29
C PHE A 1009 -47.98 -47.59 -34.82
N PHE A 1010 -47.59 -48.44 -35.77
CA PHE A 1010 -46.55 -49.45 -35.60
C PHE A 1010 -45.18 -48.84 -35.93
N SER A 1011 -44.26 -48.79 -34.97
CA SER A 1011 -42.82 -48.76 -35.28
C SER A 1011 -41.96 -49.29 -34.13
N PHE A 1012 -41.50 -50.53 -34.31
CA PHE A 1012 -40.40 -51.25 -33.67
C PHE A 1012 -39.55 -50.61 -32.56
N LEU A 1013 -39.48 -51.35 -31.45
CA LEU A 1013 -38.29 -51.47 -30.59
C LEU A 1013 -37.08 -52.02 -31.36
N PRO A 1014 -35.84 -51.59 -31.03
CA PRO A 1014 -34.70 -52.47 -30.88
C PRO A 1014 -34.68 -53.04 -29.44
N LYS A 1015 -34.41 -54.34 -29.30
CA LYS A 1015 -34.07 -54.99 -28.02
C LYS A 1015 -32.55 -55.10 -27.87
N LEU A 1016 -32.12 -55.30 -26.60
CA LEU A 1016 -30.95 -56.08 -26.13
C LEU A 1016 -29.98 -56.59 -27.20
#